data_AF-A0A8J7K4P0-F1
#
_entry.id   AF-A0A8J7K4P0-F1
#
_cell.length_a   1.000
_cell.length_b   1.000
_cell.length_c   1.000
_cell.angle_alpha   90.00
_cell.angle_beta   90.00
_cell.angle_gamma   90.00
#
_symmetry.space_group_name_H-M   'P 1'
#
loop_
_entity.id
_entity.type
_entity.pdbx_description
1 polymer ?
#
loop_
_entity_poly.entity_id
_entity_poly.type
_entity_poly.pdbx_seq_one_letter_code
_entity_poly.pdbx_strand_id
1 'polypeptide(L)'
;MKNIYFLPLLFITPLFGQSLDLPEFSKESGFYDSQFELILSHKDPNTTIIYTLDGSEPDINNLDGRTYQYKKQYPQYPEDTEFQFYENTLKSNKYTNPIVVYNRTSEPNRIANISTTFKSQPYFPSTKIDKSFVVRAKAFSNDATSNTVTQVYFFNENTYTLPIINFTTDDENLFGYEKGLFVAGRTFDEWRKNNPQTEINAFTPANYWASGSESEIRLNVIYLENKISKLNHDAGLRNNGNGTRYLANRPFRIYAKDAYGSKNFNHQFFKDYGYDKFKRLILRNSGQDTESTLFRDALIHKLNEHMNSETQNYQPVNTFVNGEYYGIYNIRERYDEKYFERVFGIKEDELDYLENDGIVDLGDDKFYNQTMNFFQNVNLESEEKFQEAITYVDEINLADYHITGIYAANFDWPQNNNVYFRKRVDYNPSAKFGQDGRWRWLVKDYDVAMNGGEGWINNTANHNTLAHALSNDVGGFIYTNYIFNGLLTNANYKNYFINRFSDLLNTSYKENHVLNLIENIKSVLEPDMPKHIERWNLIPSLDVWETNIDKLRKFANERRTAQLGHINNQFNLEGTYQLTAKTSNPEEGFVKVNTIEINNSTVGIDGDYSTWSGDYFKNVPVKLQAVALPGYKFLRWEGDYTSTDAELTINPALDYTIKAVFAKNDLSTGDIDKVDFLLYPNPTSDVLNIKSESNSSISYSIKNMLGQNVENGVLTTQVLNVSKLDKGVYLIEINQDNKRVVKKFIKK
;
A
#
# COMPACT_ATOMS: atom_id res chain seq x y z
N MET A 1 9.09 38.91 -30.94
CA MET A 1 10.48 39.12 -30.53
C MET A 1 10.54 39.13 -29.01
N LYS A 2 10.86 37.98 -28.39
CA LYS A 2 11.08 37.84 -26.95
C LYS A 2 12.57 37.55 -26.76
N ASN A 3 13.24 38.38 -25.96
CA ASN A 3 14.66 38.24 -25.67
C ASN A 3 14.90 36.95 -24.89
N ILE A 4 15.67 36.04 -25.50
CA ILE A 4 16.17 34.82 -24.88
C ILE A 4 17.46 35.21 -24.15
N TYR A 5 17.44 35.17 -22.82
CA TYR A 5 18.66 35.23 -22.02
C TYR A 5 19.25 33.81 -21.94
N PHE A 6 20.29 33.55 -22.71
CA PHE A 6 21.18 32.41 -22.51
C PHE A 6 22.09 32.72 -21.31
N LEU A 7 21.82 32.11 -20.15
CA LEU A 7 22.86 31.94 -19.13
C LEU A 7 23.77 30.78 -19.56
N PRO A 8 25.09 30.96 -19.64
CA PRO A 8 25.99 29.84 -19.86
C PRO A 8 26.01 29.00 -18.58
N LEU A 9 25.55 27.75 -18.66
CA LEU A 9 25.91 26.73 -17.68
C LEU A 9 27.44 26.59 -17.73
N LEU A 10 28.14 27.12 -16.73
CA LEU A 10 29.49 26.66 -16.44
C LEU A 10 29.37 25.21 -15.96
N PHE A 11 29.68 24.27 -16.86
CA PHE A 11 30.05 22.93 -16.44
C PHE A 11 31.40 23.04 -15.71
N ILE A 12 31.34 23.21 -14.39
CA ILE A 12 32.45 22.79 -13.53
C ILE A 12 32.35 21.27 -13.53
N THR A 13 33.12 20.61 -14.40
CA THR A 13 33.45 19.20 -14.20
C THR A 13 34.10 19.10 -12.82
N PRO A 14 33.55 18.34 -11.86
CA PRO A 14 34.30 18.07 -10.65
C PRO A 14 35.55 17.31 -11.12
N LEU A 15 36.74 17.83 -10.78
CA LEU A 15 37.90 16.95 -10.67
C LEU A 15 37.42 15.79 -9.80
N PHE A 16 37.50 14.56 -10.31
CA PHE A 16 37.38 13.36 -9.49
C PHE A 16 38.52 13.41 -8.47
N GLY A 17 38.29 14.11 -7.35
CA GLY A 17 39.09 13.95 -6.15
C GLY A 17 38.98 12.47 -5.78
N GLN A 18 40.12 11.81 -5.65
CA GLN A 18 40.19 10.41 -5.29
C GLN A 18 39.41 10.22 -3.99
N SER A 19 38.31 9.45 -4.01
CA SER A 19 37.58 9.16 -2.77
C SER A 19 38.44 8.23 -1.92
N LEU A 20 38.64 8.58 -0.65
CA LEU A 20 39.32 7.67 0.29
C LEU A 20 38.48 6.43 0.53
N ASP A 21 39.15 5.35 0.94
CA ASP A 21 38.47 4.18 1.49
C ASP A 21 37.58 4.59 2.69
N LEU A 22 36.53 3.81 2.93
CA LEU A 22 35.61 4.06 4.03
C LEU A 22 36.28 3.73 5.39
N PRO A 23 35.96 4.46 6.47
CA PRO A 23 36.28 4.01 7.82
C PRO A 23 35.66 2.64 8.11
N GLU A 24 36.44 1.74 8.68
CA GLU A 24 36.02 0.41 9.12
C GLU A 24 35.57 0.46 10.59
N PHE A 25 34.41 -0.12 10.88
CA PHE A 25 33.84 -0.23 12.22
C PHE A 25 34.06 -1.65 12.75
N SER A 26 34.47 -1.79 14.01
CA SER A 26 34.66 -3.13 14.60
C SER A 26 33.36 -3.90 14.86
N LYS A 27 32.21 -3.23 14.73
CA LYS A 27 30.86 -3.76 14.96
C LYS A 27 29.89 -3.19 13.93
N GLU A 28 28.95 -4.04 13.49
CA GLU A 28 27.90 -3.68 12.54
C GLU A 28 26.63 -3.21 13.27
N SER A 29 25.73 -2.55 12.54
CA SER A 29 24.42 -2.16 13.06
C SER A 29 23.62 -3.37 13.54
N GLY A 30 22.97 -3.26 14.69
CA GLY A 30 22.19 -4.37 15.25
C GLY A 30 21.90 -4.21 16.73
N PHE A 31 21.48 -5.30 17.34
CA PHE A 31 21.20 -5.42 18.77
C PHE A 31 22.37 -6.00 19.54
N TYR A 32 22.58 -5.48 20.75
CA TYR A 32 23.67 -5.87 21.64
C TYR A 32 23.18 -5.99 23.08
N ASP A 33 23.64 -7.03 23.78
CA ASP A 33 23.22 -7.33 25.16
C ASP A 33 23.89 -6.43 26.21
N SER A 34 25.07 -5.90 25.91
CA SER A 34 25.87 -5.11 26.85
C SER A 34 26.71 -4.07 26.12
N GLN A 35 27.11 -3.05 26.88
CA GLN A 35 28.00 -2.00 26.36
C GLN A 35 29.31 -2.58 25.83
N PHE A 36 29.91 -1.91 24.84
CA PHE A 36 31.16 -2.35 24.22
C PHE A 36 31.99 -1.17 23.72
N GLU A 37 33.25 -1.44 23.44
CA GLU A 37 34.15 -0.49 22.78
C GLU A 37 34.08 -0.66 21.26
N LEU A 38 33.66 0.39 20.58
CA LEU A 38 33.68 0.50 19.13
C LEU A 38 35.02 1.06 18.68
N ILE A 39 35.72 0.29 17.86
CA ILE A 39 36.99 0.67 17.25
C ILE A 39 36.69 1.13 15.83
N LEU A 40 37.19 2.32 15.48
CA LEU A 40 37.20 2.83 14.12
C LEU A 40 38.61 2.71 13.57
N SER A 41 38.74 2.27 12.33
CA SER A 41 40.04 2.14 11.69
C SER A 41 39.98 2.51 10.21
N HIS A 42 41.13 2.72 9.61
CA HIS A 42 41.27 3.00 8.18
C HIS A 42 42.58 2.39 7.69
N LYS A 43 42.60 1.90 6.45
CA LYS A 43 43.75 1.17 5.89
C LYS A 43 45.00 2.04 5.74
N ASP A 44 44.80 3.32 5.43
CA ASP A 44 45.88 4.32 5.41
C ASP A 44 46.03 5.00 6.79
N PRO A 45 47.16 4.80 7.48
CA PRO A 45 47.42 5.38 8.81
C PRO A 45 47.59 6.91 8.81
N ASN A 46 47.75 7.55 7.64
CA ASN A 46 47.87 9.01 7.54
C ASN A 46 46.51 9.72 7.50
N THR A 47 45.41 8.96 7.48
CA THR A 47 44.07 9.53 7.47
C THR A 47 43.61 9.90 8.87
N THR A 48 42.84 10.98 8.95
CA THR A 48 42.13 11.38 10.16
C THR A 48 40.68 10.91 10.06
N ILE A 49 40.22 10.10 11.00
CA ILE A 49 38.80 9.73 11.12
C ILE A 49 38.09 10.79 11.98
N ILE A 50 37.04 11.38 11.43
CA ILE A 50 36.11 12.27 12.14
C ILE A 50 34.80 11.53 12.32
N TYR A 51 34.19 11.65 13.51
CA TYR A 51 32.93 10.99 13.83
C TYR A 51 31.96 11.88 14.61
N THR A 52 30.68 11.54 14.54
CA THR A 52 29.58 12.19 15.27
C THR A 52 28.72 11.16 15.99
N LEU A 53 28.13 11.57 17.11
CA LEU A 53 27.25 10.77 17.97
C LEU A 53 25.82 11.33 18.05
N ASP A 54 25.60 12.47 17.42
CA ASP A 54 24.38 13.27 17.44
C ASP A 54 23.57 13.16 16.15
N GLY A 55 24.03 12.33 15.21
CA GLY A 55 23.44 12.12 13.89
C GLY A 55 23.91 13.09 12.80
N SER A 56 24.71 14.12 13.12
CA SER A 56 25.18 15.09 12.12
C SER A 56 26.26 14.53 11.17
N GLU A 57 26.40 15.10 9.98
CA GLU A 57 27.48 14.76 9.04
C GLU A 57 28.85 15.02 9.68
N PRO A 58 29.77 14.03 9.71
CA PRO A 58 31.13 14.25 10.20
C PRO A 58 31.90 15.23 9.32
N ASP A 59 32.34 16.33 9.93
CA ASP A 59 33.05 17.43 9.27
C ASP A 59 34.25 17.89 10.11
N ILE A 60 35.43 17.86 9.50
CA ILE A 60 36.68 18.31 10.13
C ILE A 60 36.65 19.80 10.50
N ASN A 61 35.78 20.58 9.88
CA ASN A 61 35.61 22.01 10.18
C ASN A 61 34.59 22.27 11.30
N ASN A 62 33.92 21.22 11.82
CA ASN A 62 32.92 21.33 12.87
C ASN A 62 33.37 20.69 14.21
N LEU A 63 34.68 20.74 14.50
CA LEU A 63 35.26 20.21 15.73
C LEU A 63 34.90 21.04 16.98
N ASP A 64 34.70 22.35 16.81
CA ASP A 64 34.27 23.24 17.89
C ASP A 64 32.75 23.19 18.12
N GLY A 65 32.02 22.58 17.18
CA GLY A 65 30.58 22.49 17.18
C GLY A 65 29.91 23.72 16.57
N ARG A 66 28.70 23.51 16.04
CA ARG A 66 27.83 24.54 15.48
C ARG A 66 26.46 24.47 16.13
N THR A 67 25.83 25.61 16.37
CA THR A 67 24.50 25.67 16.95
C THR A 67 23.43 25.85 15.90
N TYR A 68 22.22 25.38 16.19
CA TYR A 68 21.01 25.73 15.46
C TYR A 68 19.89 26.02 16.43
N GLN A 69 18.97 26.90 16.02
CA GLN A 69 17.83 27.30 16.82
C GLN A 69 16.61 26.42 16.54
N TYR A 70 15.78 26.20 17.56
CA TYR A 70 14.50 25.52 17.44
C TYR A 70 13.48 26.12 18.44
N LYS A 71 12.20 25.75 18.27
CA LYS A 71 11.12 26.14 19.19
C LYS A 71 10.43 24.94 19.81
N LYS A 72 9.97 25.13 21.04
CA LYS A 72 9.14 24.15 21.78
C LYS A 72 7.65 24.43 21.70
N GLN A 73 7.24 25.59 21.22
CA GLN A 73 5.84 25.97 21.05
C GLN A 73 5.77 27.21 20.16
N TYR A 74 4.59 27.46 19.59
CA TYR A 74 4.36 28.53 18.62
C TYR A 74 3.08 29.31 18.98
N PRO A 75 2.99 30.62 18.62
CA PRO A 75 1.83 31.47 18.89
C PRO A 75 0.61 30.99 18.10
N GLN A 76 -0.19 30.12 18.72
CA GLN A 76 -1.36 29.50 18.11
C GLN A 76 -2.53 30.47 18.08
N TYR A 77 -2.71 31.22 19.18
CA TYR A 77 -3.84 32.11 19.37
C TYR A 77 -3.44 33.58 19.21
N PRO A 78 -4.38 34.49 18.85
CA PRO A 78 -4.10 35.92 18.69
C PRO A 78 -3.49 36.61 19.93
N GLU A 79 -3.80 36.10 21.12
CA GLU A 79 -3.29 36.58 22.40
C GLU A 79 -1.90 36.03 22.76
N ASP A 80 -1.43 35.00 22.05
CA ASP A 80 -0.10 34.44 22.30
C ASP A 80 0.97 35.45 21.92
N THR A 81 1.97 35.58 22.79
CA THR A 81 3.18 36.37 22.51
C THR A 81 4.24 35.50 21.84
N GLU A 82 5.30 36.14 21.32
CA GLU A 82 6.41 35.41 20.72
C GLU A 82 7.08 34.48 21.76
N PHE A 83 7.15 33.20 21.45
CA PHE A 83 7.80 32.21 22.30
C PHE A 83 9.32 32.16 22.08
N GLN A 84 10.04 31.84 23.16
CA GLN A 84 11.49 31.81 23.19
C GLN A 84 12.11 30.78 22.24
N PHE A 85 13.30 31.11 21.76
CA PHE A 85 14.18 30.19 21.04
C PHE A 85 14.98 29.32 22.01
N TYR A 86 15.31 28.12 21.53
CA TYR A 86 16.23 27.20 22.18
C TYR A 86 17.33 26.84 21.20
N GLU A 87 18.47 26.41 21.72
CA GLU A 87 19.63 26.06 20.91
C GLU A 87 20.06 24.62 21.19
N ASN A 88 20.44 23.92 20.12
CA ASN A 88 21.14 22.65 20.19
C ASN A 88 22.48 22.79 19.46
N THR A 89 23.46 21.97 19.85
CA THR A 89 24.79 21.92 19.22
C THR A 89 24.96 20.62 18.46
N LEU A 90 25.50 20.72 17.25
CA LEU A 90 25.96 19.59 16.44
C LEU A 90 27.49 19.62 16.40
N LYS A 91 28.15 18.51 16.73
CA LYS A 91 29.60 18.50 16.95
C LYS A 91 30.29 17.27 16.36
N SER A 92 31.34 17.52 15.59
CA SER A 92 32.28 16.50 15.12
C SER A 92 33.41 16.25 16.12
N ASN A 93 33.91 15.02 16.14
CA ASN A 93 34.97 14.58 17.04
C ASN A 93 36.09 13.93 16.24
N LYS A 94 37.34 14.21 16.59
CA LYS A 94 38.49 13.50 16.05
C LYS A 94 38.66 12.17 16.76
N TYR A 95 38.68 11.07 16.01
CA TYR A 95 38.88 9.75 16.57
C TYR A 95 40.32 9.58 17.10
N THR A 96 40.44 9.29 18.39
CA THR A 96 41.74 9.08 19.07
C THR A 96 41.70 7.90 20.05
N ASN A 97 40.51 7.51 20.51
CA ASN A 97 40.28 6.42 21.46
C ASN A 97 39.01 5.66 21.06
N PRO A 98 38.86 4.38 21.44
CA PRO A 98 37.62 3.63 21.25
C PRO A 98 36.39 4.37 21.80
N ILE A 99 35.26 4.25 21.09
CA ILE A 99 33.98 4.85 21.48
C ILE A 99 33.23 3.85 22.34
N VAL A 100 32.86 4.22 23.57
CA VAL A 100 32.02 3.37 24.43
C VAL A 100 30.57 3.49 23.98
N VAL A 101 30.04 2.41 23.39
CA VAL A 101 28.65 2.31 22.95
C VAL A 101 27.83 1.67 24.07
N TYR A 102 26.75 2.32 24.51
CA TYR A 102 25.91 1.89 25.64
C TYR A 102 24.43 2.23 25.41
N ASN A 103 23.55 1.75 26.30
CA ASN A 103 22.13 2.06 26.26
C ASN A 103 21.85 3.52 26.65
N ARG A 104 21.47 4.36 25.68
CA ARG A 104 21.23 5.80 25.85
C ARG A 104 19.86 6.14 26.42
N THR A 105 18.96 5.20 26.70
CA THR A 105 17.59 5.49 27.18
C THR A 105 17.57 6.35 28.45
N SER A 106 18.61 6.28 29.28
CA SER A 106 18.72 7.12 30.49
C SER A 106 19.06 8.60 30.20
N GLU A 107 19.44 8.96 28.97
CA GLU A 107 19.71 10.34 28.59
C GLU A 107 18.42 11.18 28.47
N PRO A 108 18.49 12.50 28.72
CA PRO A 108 17.37 13.41 28.48
C PRO A 108 16.85 13.34 27.04
N ASN A 109 15.55 13.55 26.85
CA ASN A 109 14.96 13.64 25.52
C ASN A 109 15.41 14.93 24.83
N ARG A 110 15.94 14.79 23.61
CA ARG A 110 16.38 15.88 22.74
C ARG A 110 15.32 16.19 21.69
N ILE A 111 15.08 15.28 20.76
CA ILE A 111 14.14 15.44 19.63
C ILE A 111 12.71 15.34 20.13
N ALA A 112 12.45 14.46 21.10
CA ALA A 112 11.12 14.33 21.69
C ALA A 112 10.58 15.62 22.31
N ASN A 113 11.47 16.56 22.66
CA ASN A 113 11.17 17.85 23.28
C ASN A 113 11.17 19.04 22.30
N ILE A 114 11.12 18.78 20.99
CA ILE A 114 11.00 19.82 19.95
C ILE A 114 9.57 19.79 19.40
N SER A 115 8.92 20.96 19.28
CA SER A 115 7.57 21.00 18.72
C SER A 115 7.60 20.80 17.22
N THR A 116 6.87 19.77 16.76
CA THR A 116 6.58 19.60 15.35
C THR A 116 5.33 20.37 14.91
N THR A 117 4.48 20.81 15.84
CA THR A 117 3.20 21.49 15.57
C THR A 117 3.32 23.02 15.69
N PHE A 118 2.27 23.75 15.33
CA PHE A 118 2.10 25.18 15.61
C PHE A 118 1.41 25.46 16.97
N LYS A 119 1.20 24.45 17.82
CA LYS A 119 0.44 24.61 19.07
C LYS A 119 1.20 25.43 20.10
N SER A 120 0.47 26.19 20.93
CA SER A 120 1.03 26.92 22.06
C SER A 120 1.29 26.01 23.28
N GLN A 121 0.60 24.87 23.34
CA GLN A 121 0.78 23.80 24.33
C GLN A 121 0.91 22.44 23.64
N PRO A 122 2.05 22.16 22.95
CA PRO A 122 2.27 20.85 22.35
C PRO A 122 2.54 19.79 23.42
N TYR A 123 2.19 18.54 23.09
CA TYR A 123 2.52 17.40 23.94
C TYR A 123 4.01 17.06 23.85
N PHE A 124 4.62 16.79 25.00
CA PHE A 124 5.94 16.18 25.12
C PHE A 124 5.88 15.00 26.09
N PRO A 125 6.55 13.88 25.80
CA PRO A 125 6.62 12.76 26.73
C PRO A 125 7.25 13.19 28.06
N SER A 126 6.59 12.87 29.17
CA SER A 126 7.08 13.15 30.53
C SER A 126 8.17 12.17 30.98
N THR A 127 8.28 11.04 30.30
CA THR A 127 9.25 9.97 30.51
C THR A 127 10.36 10.02 29.46
N LYS A 128 11.50 9.37 29.76
CA LYS A 128 12.59 9.25 28.79
C LYS A 128 12.21 8.23 27.72
N ILE A 129 12.26 8.64 26.46
CA ILE A 129 12.00 7.74 25.34
C ILE A 129 13.23 6.90 25.02
N ASP A 130 12.97 5.72 24.44
CA ASP A 130 14.01 4.78 24.05
C ASP A 130 14.95 5.39 23.00
N LYS A 131 16.22 5.01 23.09
CA LYS A 131 17.27 5.55 22.23
C LYS A 131 18.17 4.46 21.67
N SER A 132 18.50 4.57 20.38
CA SER A 132 19.61 3.86 19.78
C SER A 132 20.88 4.71 19.82
N PHE A 133 22.03 4.06 19.69
CA PHE A 133 23.33 4.72 19.63
C PHE A 133 23.75 4.85 18.18
N VAL A 134 23.68 6.06 17.63
CA VAL A 134 24.09 6.36 16.25
C VAL A 134 25.56 6.78 16.24
N VAL A 135 26.36 6.18 15.37
CA VAL A 135 27.73 6.61 15.09
C VAL A 135 27.89 6.81 13.59
N ARG A 136 28.29 8.02 13.19
CA ARG A 136 28.69 8.30 11.81
C ARG A 136 30.18 8.60 11.78
N ALA A 137 30.90 8.08 10.79
CA ALA A 137 32.32 8.36 10.64
C ALA A 137 32.71 8.59 9.18
N LYS A 138 33.73 9.43 8.98
CA LYS A 138 34.27 9.80 7.68
C LYS A 138 35.79 9.98 7.79
N ALA A 139 36.52 9.51 6.78
CA ALA A 139 37.97 9.66 6.71
C ALA A 139 38.34 10.93 5.93
N PHE A 140 39.37 11.62 6.41
CA PHE A 140 39.93 12.84 5.84
C PHE A 140 41.44 12.69 5.64
N SER A 141 41.92 13.20 4.52
CA SER A 141 43.34 13.45 4.23
C SER A 141 43.49 14.88 3.72
N ASN A 142 44.71 15.33 3.40
CA ASN A 142 44.94 16.69 2.93
C ASN A 142 44.16 17.03 1.63
N ASP A 143 44.00 16.05 0.73
CA ASP A 143 43.46 16.29 -0.62
C ASP A 143 42.16 15.52 -0.92
N ALA A 144 41.69 14.70 0.03
CA ALA A 144 40.58 13.76 -0.21
C ALA A 144 39.78 13.43 1.05
N THR A 145 38.52 13.05 0.83
CA THR A 145 37.61 12.55 1.88
C THR A 145 36.89 11.28 1.41
N SER A 146 36.51 10.42 2.36
CA SER A 146 35.65 9.27 2.09
C SER A 146 34.17 9.68 2.05
N ASN A 147 33.29 8.77 1.63
CA ASN A 147 31.88 8.88 2.02
C ASN A 147 31.70 8.59 3.53
N THR A 148 30.56 8.99 4.07
CA THR A 148 30.20 8.75 5.47
C THR A 148 29.66 7.34 5.65
N VAL A 149 30.15 6.63 6.67
CA VAL A 149 29.60 5.37 7.13
C VAL A 149 28.75 5.63 8.36
N THR A 150 27.54 5.09 8.41
CA THR A 150 26.62 5.20 9.54
C THR A 150 26.36 3.82 10.12
N GLN A 151 26.46 3.67 11.43
CA GLN A 151 26.07 2.46 12.16
C GLN A 151 25.16 2.83 13.33
N VAL A 152 24.21 1.94 13.65
CA VAL A 152 23.24 2.11 14.74
C VAL A 152 23.18 0.89 15.64
N TYR A 153 23.25 1.14 16.93
CA TYR A 153 23.31 0.09 17.94
C TYR A 153 22.11 0.19 18.87
N PHE A 154 21.38 -0.91 19.00
CA PHE A 154 20.23 -1.02 19.88
C PHE A 154 20.56 -1.90 21.08
N PHE A 155 19.91 -1.60 22.20
CA PHE A 155 19.98 -2.37 23.43
C PHE A 155 18.56 -2.75 23.86
N ASN A 156 18.44 -3.82 24.64
CA ASN A 156 17.16 -4.41 25.07
C ASN A 156 16.38 -5.07 23.91
N GLU A 157 16.81 -6.27 23.51
CA GLU A 157 16.27 -6.92 22.32
C GLU A 157 14.77 -7.29 22.37
N ASN A 158 14.16 -7.34 23.55
CA ASN A 158 12.77 -7.75 23.73
C ASN A 158 11.79 -6.58 23.67
N THR A 159 12.23 -5.39 23.26
CA THR A 159 11.40 -4.18 23.29
C THR A 159 10.53 -4.00 22.04
N TYR A 160 10.94 -4.52 20.87
CA TYR A 160 10.25 -4.25 19.61
C TYR A 160 9.91 -5.54 18.84
N THR A 161 8.68 -5.67 18.38
CA THR A 161 8.24 -6.82 17.57
C THR A 161 8.18 -6.48 16.08
N LEU A 162 7.87 -5.23 15.74
CA LEU A 162 7.94 -4.73 14.38
C LEU A 162 9.40 -4.54 13.92
N PRO A 163 9.68 -4.63 12.59
CA PRO A 163 10.94 -4.17 12.03
C PRO A 163 11.23 -2.71 12.40
N ILE A 164 12.51 -2.35 12.46
CA ILE A 164 12.94 -1.00 12.81
C ILE A 164 13.45 -0.29 11.57
N ILE A 165 13.09 0.98 11.42
CA ILE A 165 13.74 1.89 10.48
C ILE A 165 14.35 3.06 11.23
N ASN A 166 15.65 3.27 11.06
CA ASN A 166 16.37 4.38 11.65
C ASN A 166 16.78 5.38 10.56
N PHE A 167 16.42 6.64 10.76
CA PHE A 167 16.79 7.77 9.93
C PHE A 167 17.87 8.59 10.59
N THR A 168 18.86 9.02 9.82
CA THR A 168 19.96 9.82 10.36
C THR A 168 20.35 10.98 9.44
N THR A 169 20.33 12.20 9.96
CA THR A 169 20.67 13.45 9.27
C THR A 169 21.02 14.52 10.30
N ASP A 170 21.50 15.68 9.88
CA ASP A 170 21.66 16.81 10.80
C ASP A 170 20.27 17.20 11.35
N ASP A 171 20.10 17.22 12.68
CA ASP A 171 18.81 17.52 13.33
C ASP A 171 18.19 18.81 12.77
N GLU A 172 19.01 19.82 12.46
CA GLU A 172 18.59 21.10 11.90
C GLU A 172 17.78 20.95 10.60
N ASN A 173 18.05 19.94 9.77
CA ASN A 173 17.31 19.69 8.53
C ASN A 173 15.85 19.31 8.79
N LEU A 174 15.55 18.71 9.95
CA LEU A 174 14.20 18.31 10.34
C LEU A 174 13.59 19.28 11.35
N PHE A 175 14.39 19.80 12.27
CA PHE A 175 13.94 20.46 13.49
C PHE A 175 14.43 21.91 13.65
N GLY A 176 15.26 22.40 12.72
CA GLY A 176 15.74 23.77 12.74
C GLY A 176 14.64 24.78 12.47
N TYR A 177 14.69 25.91 13.18
CA TYR A 177 13.70 26.98 13.07
C TYR A 177 13.58 27.53 11.63
N GLU A 178 14.71 27.72 10.96
CA GLU A 178 14.76 28.38 9.66
C GLU A 178 14.11 27.54 8.55
N LYS A 179 14.45 26.24 8.45
CA LYS A 179 14.04 25.38 7.33
C LYS A 179 13.70 23.94 7.71
N GLY A 180 13.63 23.61 9.00
CA GLY A 180 13.36 22.26 9.46
C GLY A 180 12.06 21.71 8.88
N LEU A 181 12.13 20.58 8.18
CA LEU A 181 10.99 20.03 7.44
C LEU A 181 9.84 19.56 8.34
N PHE A 182 10.10 19.31 9.62
CA PHE A 182 9.14 18.75 10.58
C PHE A 182 8.60 19.77 11.60
N VAL A 183 8.87 21.07 11.43
CA VAL A 183 8.45 22.10 12.40
C VAL A 183 7.60 23.18 11.76
N ALA A 184 6.78 23.89 12.55
CA ALA A 184 6.05 25.06 12.06
C ALA A 184 7.03 26.15 11.60
N GLY A 185 8.05 26.38 12.40
CA GLY A 185 9.26 27.14 12.08
C GLY A 185 9.01 28.60 11.71
N ARG A 186 10.03 29.20 11.09
CA ARG A 186 10.05 30.60 10.68
C ARG A 186 8.87 30.97 9.78
N THR A 187 8.52 30.12 8.81
CA THR A 187 7.41 30.40 7.89
C THR A 187 6.09 30.62 8.66
N PHE A 188 5.84 29.85 9.71
CA PHE A 188 4.65 30.02 10.53
C PHE A 188 4.69 31.31 11.35
N ASP A 189 5.79 31.60 12.03
CA ASP A 189 5.90 32.81 12.86
C ASP A 189 5.78 34.09 12.04
N GLU A 190 6.42 34.15 10.86
CA GLU A 190 6.29 35.28 9.94
C GLU A 190 4.83 35.43 9.47
N TRP A 191 4.15 34.32 9.16
CA TRP A 191 2.74 34.35 8.81
C TRP A 191 1.87 34.83 9.98
N ARG A 192 2.04 34.31 11.20
CA ARG A 192 1.28 34.70 12.40
C ARG A 192 1.47 36.18 12.72
N LYS A 193 2.70 36.69 12.62
CA LYS A 193 3.00 38.12 12.80
C LYS A 193 2.23 39.01 11.82
N ASN A 194 2.10 38.56 10.57
CA ASN A 194 1.37 39.29 9.53
C ASN A 194 -0.15 39.06 9.58
N ASN A 195 -0.61 38.01 10.27
CA ASN A 195 -2.02 37.60 10.35
C ASN A 195 -2.44 37.35 11.82
N PRO A 196 -2.30 38.35 12.72
CA PRO A 196 -2.40 38.12 14.16
C PRO A 196 -3.78 37.61 14.59
N GLN A 197 -4.85 38.03 13.91
CA GLN A 197 -6.24 37.68 14.26
C GLN A 197 -6.79 36.49 13.47
N THR A 198 -6.02 35.93 12.53
CA THR A 198 -6.51 34.86 11.65
C THR A 198 -6.48 33.51 12.38
N GLU A 199 -7.59 32.78 12.31
CA GLU A 199 -7.69 31.42 12.83
C GLU A 199 -6.76 30.47 12.07
N ILE A 200 -6.10 29.55 12.79
CA ILE A 200 -5.23 28.54 12.20
C ILE A 200 -6.06 27.36 11.73
N ASN A 201 -5.76 26.86 10.53
CA ASN A 201 -6.21 25.55 10.09
C ASN A 201 -5.03 24.68 9.63
N ALA A 202 -5.34 23.48 9.13
CA ALA A 202 -4.37 22.54 8.58
C ALA A 202 -3.39 23.19 7.59
N PHE A 203 -3.88 24.07 6.71
CA PHE A 203 -3.16 24.66 5.58
C PHE A 203 -2.45 25.98 5.89
N THR A 204 -2.42 26.38 7.16
CA THR A 204 -1.66 27.55 7.59
C THR A 204 -0.18 27.42 7.20
N PRO A 205 0.47 28.45 6.61
CA PRO A 205 1.87 28.41 6.21
C PRO A 205 2.81 28.02 7.36
N ALA A 206 3.79 27.18 7.03
CA ALA A 206 4.75 26.58 7.96
C ALA A 206 5.90 25.93 7.17
N ASN A 207 7.05 25.69 7.81
CA ASN A 207 8.20 25.08 7.13
C ASN A 207 7.86 23.68 6.59
N TYR A 208 7.02 22.93 7.29
CA TYR A 208 6.58 21.60 6.86
C TYR A 208 5.73 21.59 5.58
N TRP A 209 5.33 22.76 5.05
CA TRP A 209 4.72 22.86 3.73
C TRP A 209 5.72 22.87 2.58
N ALA A 210 7.03 22.93 2.86
CA ALA A 210 8.08 22.84 1.85
C ALA A 210 7.90 21.60 0.96
N SER A 211 7.97 21.79 -0.36
CA SER A 211 7.67 20.76 -1.36
C SER A 211 8.54 20.91 -2.61
N GLY A 212 8.42 19.97 -3.54
CA GLY A 212 9.24 19.93 -4.74
C GLY A 212 10.64 19.35 -4.49
N SER A 213 11.48 19.37 -5.51
CA SER A 213 12.87 18.87 -5.40
C SER A 213 13.78 19.75 -4.56
N GLU A 214 13.45 21.02 -4.42
CA GLU A 214 14.24 21.99 -3.65
C GLU A 214 14.15 21.76 -2.14
N SER A 215 13.10 21.08 -1.66
CA SER A 215 12.96 20.73 -0.23
C SER A 215 13.62 19.40 0.14
N GLU A 216 14.25 18.69 -0.80
CA GLU A 216 14.87 17.39 -0.55
C GLU A 216 16.13 17.54 0.31
N ILE A 217 16.15 16.84 1.44
CA ILE A 217 17.33 16.75 2.31
C ILE A 217 17.99 15.36 2.19
N ARG A 218 19.30 15.29 2.38
CA ARG A 218 20.03 14.00 2.47
C ARG A 218 19.88 13.40 3.87
N LEU A 219 19.69 12.09 3.92
CA LEU A 219 19.73 11.30 5.16
C LEU A 219 20.33 9.92 4.89
N ASN A 220 20.71 9.22 5.95
CA ASN A 220 20.97 7.79 5.95
C ASN A 220 19.74 7.03 6.48
N VAL A 221 19.45 5.87 5.89
CA VAL A 221 18.35 4.97 6.26
C VAL A 221 18.93 3.60 6.58
N ILE A 222 18.68 3.11 7.80
CA ILE A 222 19.00 1.73 8.20
C ILE A 222 17.72 1.00 8.53
N TYR A 223 17.47 -0.12 7.83
CA TYR A 223 16.33 -0.99 8.08
C TYR A 223 16.80 -2.28 8.74
N LEU A 224 16.20 -2.63 9.88
CA LEU A 224 16.47 -3.84 10.63
C LEU A 224 15.22 -4.72 10.67
N GLU A 225 15.39 -5.97 10.27
CA GLU A 225 14.36 -6.99 10.32
C GLU A 225 14.91 -8.18 11.11
N ASN A 226 14.10 -8.72 12.03
CA ASN A 226 14.53 -9.77 12.95
C ASN A 226 15.84 -9.39 13.66
N LYS A 227 15.95 -8.11 14.09
CA LYS A 227 17.09 -7.52 14.81
C LYS A 227 18.40 -7.41 14.00
N ILE A 228 18.38 -7.74 12.71
CA ILE A 228 19.56 -7.71 11.84
C ILE A 228 19.41 -6.59 10.82
N SER A 229 20.46 -5.79 10.62
CA SER A 229 20.50 -4.79 9.54
C SER A 229 20.39 -5.47 8.17
N LYS A 230 19.35 -5.12 7.41
CA LYS A 230 19.10 -5.63 6.05
C LYS A 230 19.39 -4.59 4.97
N LEU A 231 19.39 -3.32 5.34
CA LEU A 231 19.65 -2.19 4.46
C LEU A 231 20.36 -1.09 5.26
N ASN A 232 21.38 -0.50 4.65
CA ASN A 232 22.01 0.75 5.09
C ASN A 232 22.26 1.59 3.83
N HIS A 233 21.56 2.71 3.70
CA HIS A 233 21.43 3.41 2.41
C HIS A 233 21.26 4.91 2.61
N ASP A 234 22.10 5.71 1.94
CA ASP A 234 21.87 7.14 1.85
C ASP A 234 20.69 7.44 0.91
N ALA A 235 19.86 8.41 1.25
CA ALA A 235 18.64 8.72 0.52
C ALA A 235 18.34 10.22 0.52
N GLY A 236 17.31 10.59 -0.23
CA GLY A 236 16.63 11.88 -0.10
C GLY A 236 15.37 11.73 0.74
N LEU A 237 15.01 12.75 1.52
CA LEU A 237 13.74 12.85 2.23
C LEU A 237 12.97 14.09 1.78
N ARG A 238 11.65 13.94 1.61
CA ARG A 238 10.70 15.05 1.42
C ARG A 238 9.43 14.81 2.21
N ASN A 239 8.70 15.87 2.54
CA ASN A 239 7.37 15.74 3.15
C ASN A 239 6.38 15.00 2.22
N ASN A 240 5.48 14.21 2.80
CA ASN A 240 4.41 13.50 2.10
C ASN A 240 3.04 14.12 2.42
N GLY A 241 2.06 13.86 1.56
CA GLY A 241 0.67 14.20 1.81
C GLY A 241 0.31 15.64 1.47
N ASN A 242 -0.95 15.97 1.71
CA ASN A 242 -1.48 17.33 1.65
C ASN A 242 -1.86 17.76 3.08
N GLY A 243 -3.12 17.64 3.47
CA GLY A 243 -3.58 17.99 4.83
C GLY A 243 -2.81 17.30 5.96
N THR A 244 -2.33 16.08 5.79
CA THR A 244 -1.63 15.34 6.87
C THR A 244 -0.28 15.94 7.30
N ARG A 245 0.25 16.95 6.60
CA ARG A 245 1.51 17.61 6.97
C ARG A 245 1.45 18.40 8.28
N TYR A 246 0.27 18.86 8.72
CA TYR A 246 0.14 19.56 10.01
C TYR A 246 0.23 18.61 11.22
N LEU A 247 -0.01 17.31 11.02
CA LEU A 247 -0.04 16.32 12.10
C LEU A 247 1.32 16.26 12.79
N ALA A 248 1.31 16.00 14.11
CA ALA A 248 2.53 16.01 14.92
C ALA A 248 3.55 14.95 14.46
N ASN A 249 3.06 13.81 13.97
CA ASN A 249 3.80 12.68 13.42
C ASN A 249 3.63 12.56 11.89
N ARG A 250 3.67 13.69 11.17
CA ARG A 250 3.42 13.76 9.72
C ARG A 250 4.17 12.71 8.89
N PRO A 251 3.59 12.27 7.76
CA PRO A 251 4.24 11.32 6.87
C PRO A 251 5.32 11.98 6.00
N PHE A 252 6.27 11.18 5.54
CA PHE A 252 7.33 11.63 4.62
C PHE A 252 7.65 10.56 3.57
N ARG A 253 8.41 10.94 2.54
CA ARG A 253 8.85 10.09 1.44
C ARG A 253 10.35 9.97 1.47
N ILE A 254 10.86 8.79 1.17
CA ILE A 254 12.29 8.54 0.96
C ILE A 254 12.58 8.19 -0.50
N TYR A 255 13.72 8.64 -1.01
CA TYR A 255 14.11 8.55 -2.41
C TYR A 255 15.50 7.92 -2.55
N ALA A 256 15.59 6.81 -3.26
CA ALA A 256 16.86 6.24 -3.72
C ALA A 256 17.22 6.82 -5.10
N LYS A 257 18.48 7.25 -5.26
CA LYS A 257 19.02 7.89 -6.48
C LYS A 257 20.51 7.59 -6.56
N ASP A 258 21.07 7.59 -7.78
CA ASP A 258 22.51 7.43 -7.97
C ASP A 258 23.34 8.49 -7.22
N ALA A 259 22.80 9.70 -7.05
CA ALA A 259 23.40 10.77 -6.25
C ALA A 259 23.60 10.41 -4.76
N TYR A 260 22.93 9.35 -4.27
CA TYR A 260 23.07 8.80 -2.93
C TYR A 260 23.78 7.45 -2.89
N GLY A 261 24.45 7.06 -3.98
CA GLY A 261 25.24 5.83 -4.08
C GLY A 261 24.50 4.64 -4.71
N SER A 262 23.17 4.59 -4.64
CA SER A 262 22.38 3.58 -5.37
C SER A 262 21.00 4.10 -5.77
N LYS A 263 20.63 3.82 -7.02
CA LYS A 263 19.30 4.15 -7.59
C LYS A 263 18.11 3.45 -6.92
N ASN A 264 18.32 2.38 -6.15
CA ASN A 264 17.24 1.63 -5.52
C ASN A 264 17.57 1.29 -4.07
N PHE A 265 16.54 1.28 -3.23
CA PHE A 265 16.51 0.44 -2.03
C PHE A 265 16.36 -1.01 -2.49
N ASN A 266 17.43 -1.80 -2.38
CA ASN A 266 17.45 -3.22 -2.76
C ASN A 266 17.06 -4.06 -1.54
N HIS A 267 15.77 -4.14 -1.26
CA HIS A 267 15.21 -4.94 -0.19
C HIS A 267 13.73 -5.25 -0.45
N GLN A 268 13.29 -6.45 -0.09
CA GLN A 268 11.89 -6.87 -0.15
C GLN A 268 11.16 -6.41 1.12
N PHE A 269 10.68 -5.16 1.15
CA PHE A 269 9.98 -4.60 2.31
C PHE A 269 8.60 -5.22 2.58
N PHE A 270 7.97 -5.79 1.55
CA PHE A 270 6.62 -6.31 1.62
C PHE A 270 6.64 -7.82 1.44
N LYS A 271 6.10 -8.52 2.44
CA LYS A 271 6.02 -9.98 2.41
C LYS A 271 5.14 -10.43 1.22
N ASP A 272 5.54 -11.53 0.60
CA ASP A 272 4.83 -12.16 -0.52
C ASP A 272 4.70 -11.25 -1.77
N TYR A 273 5.49 -10.18 -1.85
CA TYR A 273 5.51 -9.24 -2.97
C TYR A 273 6.63 -9.55 -3.95
N GLY A 274 6.30 -9.64 -5.25
CA GLY A 274 7.24 -10.03 -6.31
C GLY A 274 8.35 -9.01 -6.65
N TYR A 275 8.48 -7.93 -5.88
CA TYR A 275 9.47 -6.88 -6.11
C TYR A 275 10.33 -6.63 -4.87
N ASP A 276 11.63 -6.48 -5.10
CA ASP A 276 12.68 -6.27 -4.09
C ASP A 276 13.47 -4.96 -4.33
N LYS A 277 13.01 -4.12 -5.25
CA LYS A 277 13.70 -2.89 -5.67
C LYS A 277 12.74 -1.71 -5.72
N PHE A 278 13.05 -0.68 -4.93
CA PHE A 278 12.20 0.49 -4.77
C PHE A 278 13.02 1.77 -4.96
N LYS A 279 12.56 2.66 -5.85
CA LYS A 279 13.14 4.01 -5.99
C LYS A 279 12.56 4.98 -4.96
N ARG A 280 11.31 4.76 -4.54
CA ARG A 280 10.57 5.64 -3.65
C ARG A 280 9.66 4.83 -2.73
N LEU A 281 9.62 5.24 -1.48
CA LEU A 281 8.74 4.68 -0.45
C LEU A 281 8.14 5.81 0.38
N ILE A 282 6.93 5.60 0.87
CA ILE A 282 6.26 6.49 1.82
C ILE A 282 6.39 5.89 3.21
N LEU A 283 6.75 6.69 4.19
CA LEU A 283 6.56 6.39 5.60
C LEU A 283 5.28 7.11 6.01
N ARG A 284 4.18 6.36 6.04
CA ARG A 284 2.85 6.88 6.32
C ARG A 284 2.55 6.73 7.81
N ASN A 285 1.96 7.76 8.41
CA ASN A 285 1.48 7.75 9.79
C ASN A 285 0.02 7.27 9.92
N SER A 286 -0.49 6.60 8.88
CA SER A 286 -1.92 6.26 8.71
C SER A 286 -2.87 7.44 8.50
N GLY A 287 -2.34 8.63 8.24
CA GLY A 287 -3.12 9.83 7.90
C GLY A 287 -4.03 10.27 9.04
N GLN A 288 -5.31 10.54 8.78
CA GLN A 288 -6.30 10.94 9.78
C GLN A 288 -6.61 9.83 10.79
N ASP A 289 -6.39 8.57 10.43
CA ASP A 289 -6.51 7.42 11.36
C ASP A 289 -5.35 7.38 12.38
N THR A 290 -4.38 8.29 12.31
CA THR A 290 -3.24 8.33 13.25
C THR A 290 -3.65 8.56 14.70
N GLU A 291 -4.79 9.19 14.95
CA GLU A 291 -5.33 9.45 16.28
C GLU A 291 -6.33 8.36 16.71
N SER A 292 -6.48 7.31 15.89
CA SER A 292 -7.48 6.25 16.07
C SER A 292 -6.85 4.86 16.07
N THR A 293 -6.80 4.15 14.94
CA THR A 293 -6.38 2.74 14.92
C THR A 293 -4.96 2.51 14.40
N LEU A 294 -4.40 3.46 13.64
CA LEU A 294 -3.12 3.35 12.90
C LEU A 294 -3.09 2.33 11.75
N PHE A 295 -4.19 1.70 11.36
CA PHE A 295 -4.16 0.69 10.29
C PHE A 295 -5.40 0.61 9.41
N ARG A 296 -6.40 1.47 9.59
CA ARG A 296 -7.67 1.43 8.85
C ARG A 296 -7.51 1.43 7.33
N ASP A 297 -6.69 2.35 6.81
CA ASP A 297 -6.36 2.40 5.39
C ASP A 297 -5.69 1.09 4.93
N ALA A 298 -4.70 0.61 5.69
CA ALA A 298 -4.01 -0.64 5.37
C ALA A 298 -4.93 -1.86 5.39
N LEU A 299 -5.86 -1.93 6.34
CA LEU A 299 -6.91 -2.95 6.40
C LEU A 299 -7.72 -2.98 5.11
N ILE A 300 -8.16 -1.82 4.63
CA ILE A 300 -8.98 -1.73 3.41
C ILE A 300 -8.16 -2.14 2.19
N HIS A 301 -6.92 -1.67 2.07
CA HIS A 301 -6.04 -2.10 0.98
C HIS A 301 -5.79 -3.61 1.00
N LYS A 302 -5.55 -4.19 2.18
CA LYS A 302 -5.31 -5.64 2.33
C LYS A 302 -6.56 -6.46 2.04
N LEU A 303 -7.73 -5.99 2.47
CA LEU A 303 -9.02 -6.65 2.24
C LEU A 303 -9.39 -6.74 0.76
N ASN A 304 -8.86 -5.85 -0.08
CA ASN A 304 -9.21 -5.74 -1.50
C ASN A 304 -8.04 -6.10 -2.45
N GLU A 305 -6.94 -6.65 -1.93
CA GLU A 305 -5.75 -6.95 -2.75
C GLU A 305 -5.99 -8.06 -3.80
N HIS A 306 -7.02 -8.89 -3.63
CA HIS A 306 -7.41 -9.95 -4.56
C HIS A 306 -8.33 -9.46 -5.70
N MET A 307 -8.68 -8.18 -5.71
CA MET A 307 -9.61 -7.59 -6.67
C MET A 307 -8.88 -7.00 -7.89
N ASN A 308 -9.63 -6.53 -8.88
CA ASN A 308 -9.09 -5.99 -10.14
C ASN A 308 -8.67 -4.50 -10.05
N SER A 309 -8.47 -3.98 -8.85
CA SER A 309 -8.01 -2.61 -8.59
C SER A 309 -6.70 -2.64 -7.82
N GLU A 310 -5.77 -1.77 -8.21
CA GLU A 310 -4.48 -1.70 -7.54
C GLU A 310 -4.63 -1.17 -6.10
N THR A 311 -3.96 -1.84 -5.17
CA THR A 311 -3.85 -1.46 -3.77
C THR A 311 -2.38 -1.22 -3.38
N GLN A 312 -2.14 -0.49 -2.29
CA GLN A 312 -0.79 -0.21 -1.79
C GLN A 312 -0.42 -1.18 -0.67
N ASN A 313 0.69 -1.88 -0.85
CA ASN A 313 1.26 -2.76 0.18
C ASN A 313 1.57 -2.02 1.48
N TYR A 314 1.57 -2.76 2.60
CA TYR A 314 1.69 -2.27 3.96
C TYR A 314 2.74 -3.05 4.75
N GLN A 315 3.71 -2.35 5.35
CA GLN A 315 4.67 -2.90 6.31
C GLN A 315 4.81 -1.95 7.50
N PRO A 316 4.27 -2.27 8.69
CA PRO A 316 4.44 -1.46 9.88
C PRO A 316 5.88 -1.55 10.41
N VAL A 317 6.40 -0.44 10.93
CA VAL A 317 7.78 -0.30 11.43
C VAL A 317 7.86 0.62 12.64
N ASN A 318 8.74 0.29 13.56
CA ASN A 318 9.20 1.21 14.61
C ASN A 318 10.21 2.18 14.02
N THR A 319 9.94 3.48 14.13
CA THR A 319 10.80 4.51 13.54
C THR A 319 11.70 5.14 14.59
N PHE A 320 12.97 5.33 14.26
CA PHE A 320 13.92 6.13 15.03
C PHE A 320 14.46 7.27 14.17
N VAL A 321 14.65 8.45 14.76
CA VAL A 321 15.25 9.61 14.10
C VAL A 321 16.43 10.09 14.94
N ASN A 322 17.63 10.07 14.36
CA ASN A 322 18.89 10.44 15.03
C ASN A 322 19.06 9.79 16.41
N GLY A 323 18.65 8.53 16.51
CA GLY A 323 18.79 7.74 17.72
C GLY A 323 17.65 7.87 18.72
N GLU A 324 16.62 8.68 18.49
CA GLU A 324 15.44 8.74 19.38
C GLU A 324 14.22 8.07 18.75
N TYR A 325 13.47 7.28 19.53
CA TYR A 325 12.23 6.67 19.09
C TYR A 325 11.20 7.72 18.62
N TYR A 326 10.61 7.49 17.46
CA TYR A 326 9.75 8.42 16.74
C TYR A 326 8.36 7.86 16.42
N GLY A 327 8.01 6.71 17.00
CA GLY A 327 6.70 6.08 16.85
C GLY A 327 6.60 5.10 15.68
N ILE A 328 5.46 4.42 15.62
CA ILE A 328 5.08 3.52 14.53
C ILE A 328 4.71 4.32 13.28
N TYR A 329 5.28 3.93 12.15
CA TYR A 329 4.85 4.30 10.80
C TYR A 329 4.58 3.02 10.00
N ASN A 330 3.98 3.14 8.83
CA ASN A 330 3.95 2.07 7.85
C ASN A 330 4.64 2.48 6.56
N ILE A 331 5.54 1.62 6.08
CA ILE A 331 6.12 1.72 4.75
C ILE A 331 5.01 1.39 3.75
N ARG A 332 4.82 2.27 2.77
CA ARG A 332 3.88 2.10 1.65
C ARG A 332 4.56 2.39 0.34
N GLU A 333 4.03 1.78 -0.71
CA GLU A 333 4.38 2.14 -2.08
C GLU A 333 3.84 3.54 -2.43
N ARG A 334 4.45 4.21 -3.41
CA ARG A 334 3.93 5.46 -3.95
C ARG A 334 3.44 5.22 -5.37
N TYR A 335 2.18 5.54 -5.65
CA TYR A 335 1.74 5.69 -7.03
C TYR A 335 2.37 6.91 -7.65
N ASP A 336 3.25 6.66 -8.61
CA ASP A 336 3.96 7.61 -9.43
C ASP A 336 4.58 6.91 -10.63
N GLU A 337 5.29 7.64 -11.46
CA GLU A 337 5.89 7.11 -12.68
C GLU A 337 6.82 5.93 -12.44
N LYS A 338 7.45 5.84 -11.26
CA LYS A 338 8.36 4.73 -10.92
C LYS A 338 7.59 3.49 -10.49
N TYR A 339 6.42 3.64 -9.88
CA TYR A 339 5.52 2.52 -9.63
C TYR A 339 4.96 1.97 -10.95
N PHE A 340 4.46 2.82 -11.84
CA PHE A 340 3.89 2.37 -13.12
C PHE A 340 4.94 1.75 -14.06
N GLU A 341 6.17 2.29 -14.06
CA GLU A 341 7.30 1.68 -14.77
C GLU A 341 7.61 0.27 -14.23
N ARG A 342 7.63 0.11 -12.90
CA ARG A 342 7.96 -1.18 -12.27
C ARG A 342 6.85 -2.22 -12.43
N VAL A 343 5.60 -1.84 -12.16
CA VAL A 343 4.46 -2.76 -12.04
C VAL A 343 3.85 -3.07 -13.40
N PHE A 344 3.69 -2.06 -14.25
CA PHE A 344 3.06 -2.21 -15.56
C PHE A 344 4.05 -2.18 -16.71
N GLY A 345 5.27 -1.67 -16.53
CA GLY A 345 6.20 -1.42 -17.63
C GLY A 345 5.83 -0.21 -18.47
N ILE A 346 5.08 0.75 -17.89
CA ILE A 346 4.69 2.00 -18.57
C ILE A 346 5.71 3.08 -18.21
N LYS A 347 6.36 3.65 -19.21
CA LYS A 347 7.31 4.74 -19.01
C LYS A 347 6.58 6.05 -18.73
N GLU A 348 7.29 6.99 -18.11
CA GLU A 348 6.77 8.31 -17.74
C GLU A 348 6.16 9.09 -18.92
N ASP A 349 6.76 9.02 -20.10
CA ASP A 349 6.28 9.67 -21.33
C ASP A 349 5.11 8.93 -22.02
N GLU A 350 4.86 7.68 -21.62
CA GLU A 350 3.77 6.83 -22.11
C GLU A 350 2.55 6.82 -21.16
N LEU A 351 2.62 7.54 -20.03
CA LEU A 351 1.64 7.51 -18.95
C LEU A 351 0.76 8.77 -18.92
N ASP A 352 -0.56 8.58 -18.84
CA ASP A 352 -1.44 9.57 -18.22
C ASP A 352 -1.77 9.09 -16.81
N TYR A 353 -1.54 9.93 -15.80
CA TYR A 353 -1.90 9.68 -14.41
C TYR A 353 -2.54 10.92 -13.82
N LEU A 354 -3.82 10.78 -13.48
CA LEU A 354 -4.72 11.88 -13.11
C LEU A 354 -5.34 11.61 -11.74
N GLU A 355 -5.72 12.68 -11.07
CA GLU A 355 -6.36 12.69 -9.76
C GLU A 355 -7.67 13.51 -9.80
N ASN A 356 -8.66 13.08 -9.01
CA ASN A 356 -9.96 13.70 -8.84
C ASN A 356 -10.63 14.02 -10.20
N ASP A 357 -11.11 15.24 -10.39
CA ASP A 357 -11.85 15.67 -11.59
C ASP A 357 -10.95 15.98 -12.80
N GLY A 358 -9.95 15.14 -13.06
CA GLY A 358 -9.08 15.24 -14.24
C GLY A 358 -7.80 16.03 -14.00
N ILE A 359 -7.41 16.26 -12.75
CA ILE A 359 -6.19 16.98 -12.41
C ILE A 359 -4.99 16.14 -12.84
N VAL A 360 -4.19 16.68 -13.76
CA VAL A 360 -3.03 15.99 -14.32
C VAL A 360 -1.87 16.02 -13.32
N ASP A 361 -1.44 14.83 -12.85
CA ASP A 361 -0.15 14.66 -12.16
C ASP A 361 0.95 14.35 -13.19
N LEU A 362 0.66 13.47 -14.16
CA LEU A 362 1.55 13.15 -15.29
C LEU A 362 0.74 13.01 -16.59
N GLY A 363 1.35 13.41 -17.70
CA GLY A 363 0.75 13.31 -19.02
C GLY A 363 -0.15 14.50 -19.37
N ASP A 364 -1.39 14.23 -19.80
CA ASP A 364 -2.39 15.23 -20.17
C ASP A 364 -3.81 14.69 -20.00
N ASP A 365 -4.80 15.58 -20.09
CA ASP A 365 -6.21 15.32 -19.85
C ASP A 365 -7.03 15.15 -21.14
N LYS A 366 -6.40 15.08 -22.32
CA LYS A 366 -7.15 15.11 -23.60
C LYS A 366 -8.07 13.91 -23.76
N PHE A 367 -7.55 12.71 -23.51
CA PHE A 367 -8.36 11.50 -23.59
C PHE A 367 -9.37 11.42 -22.44
N TYR A 368 -9.03 11.94 -21.26
CA TYR A 368 -9.98 12.06 -20.15
C TYR A 368 -11.18 12.93 -20.54
N ASN A 369 -10.93 14.12 -21.11
CA ASN A 369 -11.98 15.02 -21.59
C ASN A 369 -12.84 14.37 -22.69
N GLN A 370 -12.25 13.55 -23.56
CA GLN A 370 -12.99 12.74 -24.55
C GLN A 370 -13.86 11.68 -23.88
N THR A 371 -13.32 10.93 -22.91
CA THR A 371 -14.06 9.96 -22.10
C THR A 371 -15.25 10.65 -21.42
N MET A 372 -15.03 11.75 -20.71
CA MET A 372 -16.11 12.47 -20.03
C MET A 372 -17.18 12.97 -20.98
N ASN A 373 -16.79 13.54 -22.13
CA ASN A 373 -17.74 13.96 -23.16
C ASN A 373 -18.59 12.79 -23.68
N PHE A 374 -17.96 11.63 -23.94
CA PHE A 374 -18.68 10.43 -24.36
C PHE A 374 -19.73 10.00 -23.33
N PHE A 375 -19.33 9.81 -22.07
CA PHE A 375 -20.24 9.34 -21.01
C PHE A 375 -21.33 10.36 -20.62
N GLN A 376 -21.12 11.65 -20.88
CA GLN A 376 -22.14 12.69 -20.69
C GLN A 376 -23.19 12.72 -21.79
N ASN A 377 -22.86 12.30 -23.01
CA ASN A 377 -23.68 12.52 -24.19
C ASN A 377 -24.19 11.24 -24.87
N VAL A 378 -23.73 10.06 -24.46
CA VAL A 378 -24.08 8.77 -25.07
C VAL A 378 -24.89 7.90 -24.10
N ASN A 379 -26.04 7.40 -24.54
CA ASN A 379 -26.83 6.42 -23.80
C ASN A 379 -26.26 4.99 -24.02
N LEU A 380 -25.96 4.29 -22.92
CA LEU A 380 -25.33 2.96 -22.93
C LEU A 380 -26.30 1.79 -22.75
N GLU A 381 -27.62 2.03 -22.82
CA GLU A 381 -28.63 0.95 -22.75
C GLU A 381 -28.44 -0.11 -23.84
N SER A 382 -27.98 0.27 -25.03
CA SER A 382 -27.70 -0.67 -26.13
C SER A 382 -26.33 -1.33 -25.99
N GLU A 383 -26.24 -2.62 -26.32
CA GLU A 383 -24.98 -3.38 -26.29
C GLU A 383 -23.89 -2.77 -27.17
N GLU A 384 -24.22 -2.28 -28.37
CA GLU A 384 -23.26 -1.64 -29.27
C GLU A 384 -22.56 -0.44 -28.62
N LYS A 385 -23.33 0.46 -28.01
CA LYS A 385 -22.78 1.64 -27.31
C LYS A 385 -22.06 1.28 -26.02
N PHE A 386 -22.51 0.24 -25.33
CA PHE A 386 -21.79 -0.29 -24.19
C PHE A 386 -20.41 -0.83 -24.59
N GLN A 387 -20.33 -1.60 -25.68
CA GLN A 387 -19.06 -2.11 -26.21
C GLN A 387 -18.12 -0.98 -26.65
N GLU A 388 -18.66 0.12 -27.19
CA GLU A 388 -17.90 1.35 -27.46
C GLU A 388 -17.38 1.99 -26.16
N ALA A 389 -18.21 2.07 -25.11
CA ALA A 389 -17.85 2.67 -23.82
C ALA A 389 -16.67 1.96 -23.14
N ILE A 390 -16.66 0.62 -23.16
CA ILE A 390 -15.59 -0.17 -22.52
C ILE A 390 -14.27 -0.16 -23.30
N THR A 391 -14.20 0.54 -24.42
CA THR A 391 -12.91 0.88 -25.07
C THR A 391 -12.21 2.07 -24.39
N TYR A 392 -12.93 2.88 -23.60
CA TYR A 392 -12.38 3.99 -22.85
C TYR A 392 -11.95 3.60 -21.43
N VAL A 393 -12.70 2.70 -20.79
CA VAL A 393 -12.56 2.34 -19.37
C VAL A 393 -12.56 0.82 -19.19
N ASP A 394 -11.83 0.33 -18.19
CA ASP A 394 -11.88 -1.08 -17.79
C ASP A 394 -13.04 -1.29 -16.80
N GLU A 395 -14.12 -1.89 -17.29
CA GLU A 395 -15.38 -2.05 -16.58
C GLU A 395 -15.30 -3.02 -15.39
N ILE A 396 -14.41 -4.01 -15.44
CA ILE A 396 -14.19 -4.96 -14.35
C ILE A 396 -13.40 -4.27 -13.23
N ASN A 397 -12.32 -3.56 -13.58
CA ASN A 397 -11.59 -2.71 -12.63
C ASN A 397 -12.52 -1.69 -11.98
N LEU A 398 -13.34 -1.00 -12.77
CA LEU A 398 -14.23 0.04 -12.29
C LEU A 398 -15.31 -0.50 -11.33
N ALA A 399 -15.89 -1.67 -11.62
CA ALA A 399 -16.83 -2.33 -10.72
C ALA A 399 -16.19 -2.64 -9.37
N ASP A 400 -15.01 -3.26 -9.37
CA ASP A 400 -14.26 -3.62 -8.16
C ASP A 400 -13.81 -2.38 -7.37
N TYR A 401 -13.38 -1.31 -8.05
CA TYR A 401 -13.03 -0.02 -7.45
C TYR A 401 -14.22 0.62 -6.72
N HIS A 402 -15.38 0.71 -7.40
CA HIS A 402 -16.57 1.29 -6.78
C HIS A 402 -17.10 0.42 -5.65
N ILE A 403 -17.10 -0.91 -5.80
CA ILE A 403 -17.48 -1.82 -4.71
C ILE A 403 -16.58 -1.62 -3.49
N THR A 404 -15.28 -1.42 -3.68
CA THR A 404 -14.34 -1.14 -2.59
C THR A 404 -14.70 0.15 -1.84
N GLY A 405 -14.83 1.28 -2.56
CA GLY A 405 -15.23 2.57 -1.99
C GLY A 405 -16.58 2.53 -1.28
N ILE A 406 -17.55 1.89 -1.93
CA ILE A 406 -18.90 1.73 -1.39
C ILE A 406 -18.85 0.85 -0.15
N TYR A 407 -18.30 -0.37 -0.21
CA TYR A 407 -18.27 -1.27 0.94
C TYR A 407 -17.56 -0.63 2.13
N ALA A 408 -16.37 -0.05 1.92
CA ALA A 408 -15.60 0.61 2.97
C ALA A 408 -16.31 1.83 3.58
N ALA A 409 -17.38 2.31 2.96
CA ALA A 409 -18.04 3.55 3.32
C ALA A 409 -17.07 4.73 3.29
N ASN A 410 -16.29 4.90 2.22
CA ASN A 410 -15.49 6.12 2.09
C ASN A 410 -16.39 7.28 1.63
N PHE A 411 -16.54 8.31 2.47
CA PHE A 411 -17.36 9.48 2.16
C PHE A 411 -16.58 10.60 1.45
N ASP A 412 -15.24 10.59 1.56
CA ASP A 412 -14.36 11.57 0.91
C ASP A 412 -13.95 11.07 -0.50
N TRP A 413 -14.85 10.33 -1.13
CA TRP A 413 -14.77 9.63 -2.41
C TRP A 413 -16.20 9.52 -2.96
N PRO A 414 -16.48 9.67 -4.28
CA PRO A 414 -15.58 9.50 -5.42
C PRO A 414 -14.98 10.76 -6.07
N GLN A 415 -15.43 11.95 -5.68
CA GLN A 415 -14.95 13.26 -6.16
C GLN A 415 -13.55 13.60 -5.67
N ASN A 416 -13.17 13.06 -4.51
CA ASN A 416 -11.85 13.21 -3.90
C ASN A 416 -11.24 11.81 -3.68
N ASN A 417 -9.94 11.76 -3.36
CA ASN A 417 -9.18 10.52 -3.14
C ASN A 417 -9.33 9.50 -4.29
N ASN A 418 -9.47 10.02 -5.50
CA ASN A 418 -9.72 9.26 -6.71
C ASN A 418 -8.53 9.42 -7.65
N VAL A 419 -7.88 8.33 -8.02
CA VAL A 419 -6.74 8.36 -8.95
C VAL A 419 -6.91 7.30 -10.02
N TYR A 420 -6.45 7.61 -11.22
CA TYR A 420 -6.58 6.74 -12.38
C TYR A 420 -5.44 6.93 -13.37
N PHE A 421 -5.14 5.87 -14.10
CA PHE A 421 -4.05 5.84 -15.07
C PHE A 421 -4.46 5.16 -16.37
N ARG A 422 -3.73 5.48 -17.43
CA ARG A 422 -3.73 4.72 -18.68
C ARG A 422 -2.38 4.80 -19.36
N LYS A 423 -2.12 3.84 -20.25
CA LYS A 423 -1.08 3.96 -21.25
C LYS A 423 -1.58 4.80 -22.45
N ARG A 424 -0.74 5.68 -22.98
CA ARG A 424 -1.00 6.54 -24.14
C ARG A 424 -0.94 5.78 -25.48
N VAL A 425 -1.85 4.84 -25.65
CA VAL A 425 -2.03 4.05 -26.88
C VAL A 425 -3.52 3.94 -27.21
N ASP A 426 -3.83 3.59 -28.46
CA ASP A 426 -5.19 3.22 -28.87
C ASP A 426 -5.62 1.92 -28.20
N TYR A 427 -6.94 1.72 -28.08
CA TYR A 427 -7.49 0.53 -27.45
C TYR A 427 -7.04 -0.75 -28.17
N ASN A 428 -6.44 -1.68 -27.41
CA ASN A 428 -6.06 -3.00 -27.90
C ASN A 428 -6.55 -4.11 -26.97
N PRO A 429 -7.64 -4.83 -27.31
CA PRO A 429 -8.21 -5.88 -26.46
C PRO A 429 -7.27 -7.08 -26.25
N SER A 430 -6.23 -7.24 -27.08
CA SER A 430 -5.23 -8.32 -26.95
C SER A 430 -4.01 -7.92 -26.13
N ALA A 431 -3.92 -6.67 -25.68
CA ALA A 431 -2.80 -6.23 -24.84
C ALA A 431 -2.92 -6.77 -23.41
N LYS A 432 -1.79 -6.81 -22.71
CA LYS A 432 -1.77 -7.19 -21.29
C LYS A 432 -2.54 -6.17 -20.45
N PHE A 433 -3.00 -6.58 -19.27
CA PHE A 433 -3.61 -5.67 -18.31
C PHE A 433 -2.76 -4.42 -18.07
N GLY A 434 -3.38 -3.24 -18.09
CA GLY A 434 -2.72 -1.94 -17.99
C GLY A 434 -2.05 -1.42 -19.28
N GLN A 435 -1.93 -2.24 -20.33
CA GLN A 435 -1.22 -1.90 -21.58
C GLN A 435 -2.16 -1.66 -22.76
N ASP A 436 -3.47 -1.75 -22.56
CA ASP A 436 -4.50 -1.75 -23.60
C ASP A 436 -5.08 -0.36 -23.91
N GLY A 437 -4.58 0.72 -23.31
CA GLY A 437 -5.02 2.09 -23.58
C GLY A 437 -6.22 2.60 -22.76
N ARG A 438 -6.88 1.73 -21.98
CA ARG A 438 -8.06 2.06 -21.16
C ARG A 438 -7.69 2.70 -19.82
N TRP A 439 -8.57 3.56 -19.31
CA TRP A 439 -8.50 4.07 -17.94
C TRP A 439 -8.76 2.98 -16.90
N ARG A 440 -7.95 3.01 -15.83
CA ARG A 440 -8.07 2.17 -14.65
C ARG A 440 -7.90 2.98 -13.38
N TRP A 441 -8.71 2.67 -12.38
CA TRP A 441 -8.74 3.32 -11.08
C TRP A 441 -7.93 2.53 -10.05
N LEU A 442 -7.31 3.26 -9.13
CA LEU A 442 -6.54 2.69 -8.02
C LEU A 442 -7.15 3.14 -6.68
N VAL A 443 -7.09 2.26 -5.68
CA VAL A 443 -7.51 2.59 -4.31
C VAL A 443 -6.45 3.51 -3.69
N LYS A 444 -6.85 4.63 -3.06
CA LYS A 444 -5.95 5.59 -2.41
C LYS A 444 -6.66 6.33 -1.28
N ASP A 445 -6.01 6.43 -0.12
CA ASP A 445 -6.37 7.35 0.98
C ASP A 445 -7.75 7.09 1.60
N TYR A 446 -7.94 5.89 2.17
CA TYR A 446 -9.22 5.45 2.77
C TYR A 446 -9.15 5.43 4.31
N ASP A 447 -8.30 6.28 4.89
CA ASP A 447 -8.08 6.44 6.33
C ASP A 447 -9.25 7.09 7.09
N VAL A 448 -10.25 7.62 6.38
CA VAL A 448 -11.50 8.13 6.98
C VAL A 448 -12.73 7.24 6.71
N ALA A 449 -12.51 6.02 6.23
CA ALA A 449 -13.55 5.03 5.95
C ALA A 449 -13.87 4.11 7.15
N MET A 450 -14.80 3.16 7.00
CA MET A 450 -15.14 2.12 8.00
C MET A 450 -15.44 2.64 9.41
N ASN A 451 -16.22 3.72 9.56
CA ASN A 451 -16.47 4.41 10.85
C ASN A 451 -15.28 5.30 11.32
N GLY A 452 -14.51 5.82 10.37
CA GLY A 452 -13.51 6.88 10.58
C GLY A 452 -14.06 8.29 10.29
N GLY A 453 -13.23 9.32 10.51
CA GLY A 453 -13.63 10.72 10.25
C GLY A 453 -14.66 11.28 11.24
N GLU A 454 -14.70 10.74 12.47
CA GLU A 454 -15.61 11.22 13.52
C GLU A 454 -15.46 12.72 13.75
N GLY A 455 -16.60 13.43 13.81
CA GLY A 455 -16.65 14.89 13.92
C GLY A 455 -16.74 15.63 12.59
N TRP A 456 -16.46 14.97 11.46
CA TRP A 456 -16.70 15.54 10.13
C TRP A 456 -18.00 15.03 9.53
N ILE A 457 -18.27 13.73 9.68
CA ILE A 457 -19.46 13.07 9.14
C ILE A 457 -19.84 11.84 9.95
N ASN A 458 -21.11 11.44 9.88
CA ASN A 458 -21.61 10.21 10.49
C ASN A 458 -21.32 8.99 9.61
N ASN A 459 -20.05 8.55 9.54
CA ASN A 459 -19.59 7.53 8.60
C ASN A 459 -19.81 6.06 9.05
N THR A 460 -21.02 5.74 9.52
CA THR A 460 -21.33 4.41 10.08
C THR A 460 -21.49 3.33 9.01
N ALA A 461 -21.64 2.08 9.46
CA ALA A 461 -22.03 0.96 8.60
C ALA A 461 -23.33 1.18 7.82
N ASN A 462 -24.19 2.12 8.22
CA ASN A 462 -25.44 2.47 7.54
C ASN A 462 -25.30 3.65 6.57
N HIS A 463 -24.10 4.23 6.38
CA HIS A 463 -23.93 5.27 5.38
C HIS A 463 -24.21 4.71 3.98
N ASN A 464 -25.16 5.30 3.25
CA ASN A 464 -25.53 4.87 1.90
C ASN A 464 -24.52 5.38 0.87
N THR A 465 -23.31 4.81 0.93
CA THR A 465 -22.20 5.17 0.05
C THR A 465 -22.46 4.76 -1.41
N LEU A 466 -23.39 3.83 -1.67
CA LEU A 466 -23.83 3.53 -3.03
C LEU A 466 -24.54 4.73 -3.67
N ALA A 467 -25.51 5.32 -2.96
CA ALA A 467 -26.16 6.54 -3.43
C ALA A 467 -25.14 7.69 -3.58
N HIS A 468 -24.25 7.85 -2.59
CA HIS A 468 -23.18 8.84 -2.65
C HIS A 468 -22.25 8.66 -3.87
N ALA A 469 -21.90 7.42 -4.23
CA ALA A 469 -21.05 7.12 -5.38
C ALA A 469 -21.69 7.44 -6.73
N LEU A 470 -23.03 7.40 -6.80
CA LEU A 470 -23.80 7.75 -7.99
C LEU A 470 -23.97 9.26 -8.13
N SER A 471 -24.30 9.92 -7.02
CA SER A 471 -24.50 11.36 -6.95
C SER A 471 -24.24 11.82 -5.53
N ASN A 472 -23.36 12.80 -5.35
CA ASN A 472 -23.14 13.40 -4.04
C ASN A 472 -23.31 14.92 -4.06
N ASP A 473 -23.69 15.44 -2.90
CA ASP A 473 -23.80 16.86 -2.64
C ASP A 473 -22.61 17.28 -1.77
N VAL A 474 -21.74 18.12 -2.32
CA VAL A 474 -20.61 18.71 -1.60
C VAL A 474 -20.87 20.21 -1.47
N GLY A 475 -21.39 20.62 -0.32
CA GLY A 475 -21.60 22.03 0.00
C GLY A 475 -22.68 22.73 -0.84
N GLY A 476 -23.70 22.00 -1.28
CA GLY A 476 -24.78 22.47 -2.15
C GLY A 476 -24.52 22.24 -3.64
N PHE A 477 -23.38 21.65 -4.01
CA PHE A 477 -23.04 21.30 -5.39
C PHE A 477 -23.21 19.81 -5.63
N ILE A 478 -24.08 19.46 -6.57
CA ILE A 478 -24.35 18.08 -6.95
C ILE A 478 -23.31 17.65 -7.99
N TYR A 479 -22.52 16.64 -7.66
CA TYR A 479 -21.61 15.98 -8.60
C TYR A 479 -22.20 14.64 -9.03
N THR A 480 -22.28 14.45 -10.35
CA THR A 480 -22.76 13.22 -10.97
C THR A 480 -21.57 12.42 -11.49
N ASN A 481 -21.47 11.15 -11.07
CA ASN A 481 -20.46 10.24 -11.61
C ASN A 481 -20.91 9.69 -12.98
N TYR A 482 -20.66 10.44 -14.05
CA TYR A 482 -21.16 10.11 -15.40
C TYR A 482 -20.71 8.74 -15.91
N ILE A 483 -19.47 8.34 -15.62
CA ILE A 483 -18.93 7.05 -16.07
C ILE A 483 -19.69 5.91 -15.40
N PHE A 484 -19.76 5.93 -14.07
CA PHE A 484 -20.41 4.87 -13.32
C PHE A 484 -21.92 4.81 -13.55
N ASN A 485 -22.61 5.96 -13.55
CA ASN A 485 -24.03 6.03 -13.86
C ASN A 485 -24.32 5.54 -15.28
N GLY A 486 -23.50 5.95 -16.26
CA GLY A 486 -23.64 5.55 -17.65
C GLY A 486 -23.57 4.04 -17.82
N LEU A 487 -22.55 3.38 -17.24
CA LEU A 487 -22.42 1.92 -17.36
C LEU A 487 -23.60 1.17 -16.71
N LEU A 488 -24.15 1.68 -15.61
CA LEU A 488 -25.29 1.07 -14.91
C LEU A 488 -26.62 1.19 -15.68
N THR A 489 -26.70 1.99 -16.76
CA THR A 489 -27.90 1.97 -17.62
C THR A 489 -27.98 0.70 -18.47
N ASN A 490 -26.84 0.06 -18.77
CA ASN A 490 -26.82 -1.23 -19.44
C ASN A 490 -27.27 -2.35 -18.47
N ALA A 491 -28.32 -3.09 -18.86
CA ALA A 491 -28.91 -4.11 -18.00
C ALA A 491 -27.94 -5.26 -17.65
N ASN A 492 -27.07 -5.67 -18.59
CA ASN A 492 -26.10 -6.74 -18.35
C ASN A 492 -25.03 -6.31 -17.35
N TYR A 493 -24.48 -5.11 -17.53
CA TYR A 493 -23.48 -4.57 -16.60
C TYR A 493 -24.06 -4.28 -15.23
N LYS A 494 -25.28 -3.73 -15.14
CA LYS A 494 -25.98 -3.54 -13.87
C LYS A 494 -26.15 -4.86 -13.11
N ASN A 495 -26.60 -5.92 -13.79
CA ASN A 495 -26.72 -7.24 -13.18
C ASN A 495 -25.35 -7.80 -12.76
N TYR A 496 -24.31 -7.60 -13.58
CA TYR A 496 -22.94 -7.97 -13.23
C TYR A 496 -22.46 -7.24 -11.97
N PHE A 497 -22.65 -5.91 -11.88
CA PHE A 497 -22.25 -5.12 -10.72
C PHE A 497 -22.95 -5.60 -9.44
N ILE A 498 -24.27 -5.79 -9.49
CA ILE A 498 -25.06 -6.29 -8.35
C ILE A 498 -24.57 -7.67 -7.92
N ASN A 499 -24.41 -8.60 -8.86
CA ASN A 499 -23.94 -9.96 -8.58
C ASN A 499 -22.50 -9.97 -8.06
N ARG A 500 -21.61 -9.16 -8.62
CA ARG A 500 -20.22 -9.02 -8.15
C ARG A 500 -20.17 -8.49 -6.72
N PHE A 501 -21.05 -7.55 -6.37
CA PHE A 501 -21.15 -7.07 -4.99
C PHE A 501 -21.68 -8.17 -4.06
N SER A 502 -22.74 -8.89 -4.45
CA SER A 502 -23.24 -10.05 -3.70
C SER A 502 -22.18 -11.15 -3.53
N ASP A 503 -21.41 -11.45 -4.58
CA ASP A 503 -20.31 -12.41 -4.55
C ASP A 503 -19.30 -12.04 -3.44
N LEU A 504 -18.89 -10.77 -3.37
CA LEU A 504 -17.96 -10.28 -2.35
C LEU A 504 -18.59 -10.27 -0.94
N LEU A 505 -19.86 -9.87 -0.79
CA LEU A 505 -20.61 -9.94 0.48
C LEU A 505 -20.81 -11.37 1.00
N ASN A 506 -20.72 -12.37 0.13
CA ASN A 506 -20.78 -13.79 0.47
C ASN A 506 -19.39 -14.45 0.57
N THR A 507 -18.31 -13.70 0.37
CA THR A 507 -16.93 -14.22 0.40
C THR A 507 -16.02 -13.27 1.20
N SER A 508 -15.19 -12.45 0.54
CA SER A 508 -14.18 -11.61 1.19
C SER A 508 -14.75 -10.56 2.16
N TYR A 509 -15.99 -10.11 1.97
CA TYR A 509 -16.64 -9.17 2.87
C TYR A 509 -17.56 -9.84 3.92
N LYS A 510 -17.47 -11.17 4.08
CA LYS A 510 -18.12 -11.85 5.20
C LYS A 510 -17.57 -11.33 6.53
N GLU A 511 -18.46 -11.11 7.48
CA GLU A 511 -18.18 -10.60 8.83
C GLU A 511 -16.94 -11.24 9.46
N ASN A 512 -16.94 -12.57 9.60
CA ASN A 512 -15.82 -13.30 10.22
C ASN A 512 -14.49 -13.10 9.49
N HIS A 513 -14.49 -12.98 8.16
CA HIS A 513 -13.25 -12.75 7.40
C HIS A 513 -12.67 -11.37 7.72
N VAL A 514 -13.53 -10.33 7.71
CA VAL A 514 -13.13 -8.95 8.00
C VAL A 514 -12.68 -8.81 9.46
N LEU A 515 -13.42 -9.40 10.40
CA LEU A 515 -13.04 -9.45 11.82
C LEU A 515 -11.68 -10.13 12.01
N ASN A 516 -11.46 -11.29 11.39
CA ASN A 516 -10.18 -12.00 11.49
C ASN A 516 -9.03 -11.14 10.94
N LEU A 517 -9.24 -10.40 9.85
CA LEU A 517 -8.22 -9.50 9.32
C LEU A 517 -7.92 -8.33 10.27
N ILE A 518 -8.95 -7.76 10.91
CA ILE A 518 -8.79 -6.74 11.96
C ILE A 518 -7.94 -7.28 13.11
N GLU A 519 -8.27 -8.46 13.65
CA GLU A 519 -7.52 -9.06 14.77
C GLU A 519 -6.08 -9.40 14.38
N ASN A 520 -5.86 -9.89 13.16
CA ASN A 520 -4.51 -10.18 12.67
C ASN A 520 -3.64 -8.92 12.64
N ILE A 521 -4.14 -7.81 12.07
CA ILE A 521 -3.37 -6.56 12.03
C ILE A 521 -3.18 -5.98 13.44
N LYS A 522 -4.23 -6.01 14.28
CA LYS A 522 -4.14 -5.59 15.69
C LYS A 522 -3.02 -6.34 16.40
N SER A 523 -3.00 -7.67 16.32
CA SER A 523 -2.03 -8.51 17.04
C SER A 523 -0.57 -8.22 16.68
N VAL A 524 -0.33 -7.72 15.46
CA VAL A 524 0.99 -7.32 14.98
C VAL A 524 1.42 -5.96 15.55
N LEU A 525 0.48 -5.04 15.78
CA LEU A 525 0.78 -3.69 16.27
C LEU A 525 0.79 -3.59 17.80
N GLU A 526 -0.11 -4.31 18.47
CA GLU A 526 -0.39 -4.20 19.90
C GLU A 526 0.86 -4.21 20.80
N PRO A 527 1.87 -5.07 20.59
CA PRO A 527 3.07 -5.09 21.44
C PRO A 527 3.86 -3.78 21.43
N ASP A 528 3.85 -3.05 20.32
CA ASP A 528 4.66 -1.84 20.10
C ASP A 528 3.85 -0.54 20.35
N MET A 529 2.52 -0.63 20.45
CA MET A 529 1.62 0.50 20.69
C MET A 529 1.93 1.32 21.95
N PRO A 530 2.31 0.75 23.12
CA PRO A 530 2.64 1.54 24.30
C PRO A 530 3.70 2.61 24.05
N LYS A 531 4.72 2.27 23.23
CA LYS A 531 5.80 3.20 22.88
C LYS A 531 5.32 4.29 21.93
N HIS A 532 4.47 3.95 20.96
CA HIS A 532 3.83 4.96 20.10
C HIS A 532 3.00 5.95 20.91
N ILE A 533 2.17 5.45 21.82
CA ILE A 533 1.33 6.25 22.72
C ILE A 533 2.21 7.16 23.60
N GLU A 534 3.25 6.61 24.23
CA GLU A 534 4.20 7.38 25.04
C GLU A 534 4.85 8.50 24.22
N ARG A 535 5.24 8.24 22.96
CA ARG A 535 5.92 9.24 22.13
C ARG A 535 5.02 10.40 21.70
N TRP A 536 3.77 10.10 21.35
CA TRP A 536 2.90 11.01 20.61
C TRP A 536 1.64 11.43 21.36
N ASN A 537 1.10 10.57 22.20
CA ASN A 537 -0.18 10.76 22.92
C ASN A 537 -1.33 11.24 21.99
N LEU A 538 -1.27 10.87 20.72
CA LEU A 538 -2.34 11.06 19.74
C LEU A 538 -3.49 10.07 19.98
N ILE A 539 -3.13 8.89 20.48
CA ILE A 539 -4.06 7.92 21.08
C ILE A 539 -3.72 7.89 22.58
N PRO A 540 -4.64 8.29 23.48
CA PRO A 540 -4.31 8.50 24.89
C PRO A 540 -3.92 7.26 25.69
N SER A 541 -4.41 6.08 25.32
CA SER A 541 -4.12 4.82 26.02
C SER A 541 -4.42 3.60 25.14
N LEU A 542 -3.96 2.41 25.55
CA LEU A 542 -4.32 1.16 24.91
C LEU A 542 -5.83 0.89 24.96
N ASP A 543 -6.51 1.27 26.05
CA ASP A 543 -7.97 1.11 26.16
C ASP A 543 -8.71 1.98 25.13
N VAL A 544 -8.22 3.21 24.89
CA VAL A 544 -8.79 4.08 23.84
C VAL A 544 -8.48 3.54 22.45
N TRP A 545 -7.27 3.00 22.24
CA TRP A 545 -6.93 2.31 21.00
C TRP A 545 -7.87 1.13 20.73
N GLU A 546 -8.11 0.28 21.72
CA GLU A 546 -9.03 -0.85 21.62
C GLU A 546 -10.47 -0.40 21.35
N THR A 547 -10.93 0.67 22.02
CA THR A 547 -12.26 1.27 21.78
C THR A 547 -12.39 1.77 20.34
N ASN A 548 -11.32 2.29 19.74
CA ASN A 548 -11.32 2.68 18.34
C ASN A 548 -11.36 1.47 17.39
N ILE A 549 -10.72 0.35 17.77
CA ILE A 549 -10.81 -0.92 17.02
C ILE A 549 -12.21 -1.53 17.14
N ASP A 550 -12.88 -1.41 18.27
CA ASP A 550 -14.28 -1.85 18.43
C ASP A 550 -15.22 -1.18 17.43
N LYS A 551 -14.91 0.04 16.97
CA LYS A 551 -15.67 0.71 15.91
C LYS A 551 -15.50 0.01 14.55
N LEU A 552 -14.31 -0.51 14.25
CA LEU A 552 -14.06 -1.34 13.07
C LEU A 552 -14.80 -2.68 13.17
N ARG A 553 -14.77 -3.33 14.34
CA ARG A 553 -15.50 -4.58 14.58
C ARG A 553 -17.00 -4.39 14.40
N LYS A 554 -17.56 -3.34 15.00
CA LYS A 554 -18.97 -2.96 14.83
C LYS A 554 -19.30 -2.73 13.36
N PHE A 555 -18.45 -2.00 12.63
CA PHE A 555 -18.63 -1.80 11.20
C PHE A 555 -18.68 -3.13 10.45
N ALA A 556 -17.73 -4.03 10.68
CA ALA A 556 -17.67 -5.34 10.02
C ALA A 556 -18.95 -6.17 10.25
N ASN A 557 -19.50 -6.15 11.46
CA ASN A 557 -20.71 -6.89 11.83
C ASN A 557 -21.98 -6.32 11.17
N GLU A 558 -22.06 -5.01 11.05
CA GLU A 558 -23.29 -4.33 10.59
C GLU A 558 -23.30 -4.08 9.07
N ARG A 559 -22.12 -3.92 8.44
CA ARG A 559 -22.01 -3.40 7.07
C ARG A 559 -22.67 -4.29 6.03
N ARG A 560 -22.56 -5.62 6.17
CA ARG A 560 -23.16 -6.55 5.20
C ARG A 560 -24.67 -6.35 5.08
N THR A 561 -25.38 -6.34 6.21
CA THR A 561 -26.83 -6.18 6.25
C THR A 561 -27.25 -4.82 5.70
N ALA A 562 -26.57 -3.75 6.11
CA ALA A 562 -26.82 -2.41 5.59
C ALA A 562 -26.61 -2.33 4.07
N GLN A 563 -25.52 -2.91 3.57
CA GLN A 563 -25.19 -2.89 2.15
C GLN A 563 -26.19 -3.67 1.31
N LEU A 564 -26.69 -4.82 1.78
CA LEU A 564 -27.77 -5.55 1.11
C LEU A 564 -29.03 -4.68 0.99
N GLY A 565 -29.40 -3.97 2.06
CA GLY A 565 -30.53 -3.02 2.05
C GLY A 565 -30.32 -1.86 1.07
N HIS A 566 -29.12 -1.26 1.03
CA HIS A 566 -28.81 -0.18 0.10
C HIS A 566 -28.92 -0.61 -1.36
N ILE A 567 -28.35 -1.78 -1.72
CA ILE A 567 -28.44 -2.32 -3.08
C ILE A 567 -29.90 -2.61 -3.44
N ASN A 568 -30.64 -3.27 -2.54
CA ASN A 568 -32.06 -3.56 -2.76
C ASN A 568 -32.86 -2.31 -3.10
N ASN A 569 -32.70 -1.26 -2.29
CA ASN A 569 -33.47 -0.03 -2.43
C ASN A 569 -33.02 0.77 -3.66
N GLN A 570 -31.71 0.88 -3.90
CA GLN A 570 -31.16 1.67 -5.01
C GLN A 570 -31.60 1.15 -6.37
N PHE A 571 -31.70 -0.17 -6.52
CA PHE A 571 -32.07 -0.81 -7.78
C PHE A 571 -33.53 -1.30 -7.81
N ASN A 572 -34.33 -0.97 -6.79
CA ASN A 572 -35.74 -1.35 -6.66
C ASN A 572 -35.97 -2.87 -6.81
N LEU A 573 -35.23 -3.65 -6.02
CA LEU A 573 -35.27 -5.12 -6.03
C LEU A 573 -36.26 -5.65 -4.96
N GLU A 574 -36.65 -6.91 -5.09
CA GLU A 574 -37.69 -7.56 -4.25
C GLU A 574 -37.12 -8.34 -3.05
N GLY A 575 -35.96 -7.92 -2.55
CA GLY A 575 -35.20 -8.60 -1.51
C GLY A 575 -34.24 -9.64 -2.06
N THR A 576 -33.75 -10.51 -1.16
CA THR A 576 -32.81 -11.59 -1.47
C THR A 576 -33.47 -12.97 -1.37
N TYR A 577 -32.82 -13.97 -1.94
CA TYR A 577 -33.01 -15.39 -1.67
C TYR A 577 -31.65 -16.00 -1.30
N GLN A 578 -31.66 -17.11 -0.56
CA GLN A 578 -30.44 -17.85 -0.28
C GLN A 578 -30.19 -18.93 -1.34
N LEU A 579 -29.03 -18.87 -2.00
CA LEU A 579 -28.53 -19.95 -2.84
C LEU A 579 -27.69 -20.90 -1.99
N THR A 580 -28.02 -22.18 -2.00
CA THR A 580 -27.20 -23.26 -1.44
C THR A 580 -26.64 -24.12 -2.57
N ALA A 581 -25.35 -23.96 -2.86
CA ALA A 581 -24.63 -24.72 -3.86
C ALA A 581 -23.85 -25.87 -3.21
N LYS A 582 -24.05 -27.08 -3.73
CA LYS A 582 -23.40 -28.31 -3.27
C LYS A 582 -22.56 -28.93 -4.38
N THR A 583 -21.52 -29.65 -4.00
CA THR A 583 -20.80 -30.57 -4.89
C THR A 583 -20.92 -32.01 -4.36
N SER A 584 -21.05 -33.00 -5.24
CA SER A 584 -21.10 -34.41 -4.84
C SER A 584 -19.81 -34.86 -4.16
N ASN A 585 -18.69 -34.28 -4.58
CA ASN A 585 -17.37 -34.53 -4.01
C ASN A 585 -16.43 -33.36 -4.39
N PRO A 586 -15.93 -32.59 -3.42
CA PRO A 586 -14.98 -31.49 -3.66
C PRO A 586 -13.70 -31.89 -4.40
N GLU A 587 -13.30 -33.17 -4.33
CA GLU A 587 -12.13 -33.70 -5.04
C GLU A 587 -12.38 -33.97 -6.52
N GLU A 588 -13.65 -33.92 -6.97
CA GLU A 588 -14.05 -34.23 -8.35
C GLU A 588 -14.45 -33.00 -9.15
N GLY A 589 -14.76 -31.89 -8.48
CA GLY A 589 -15.28 -30.69 -9.10
C GLY A 589 -15.87 -29.71 -8.08
N PHE A 590 -16.14 -28.50 -8.55
CA PHE A 590 -16.73 -27.43 -7.75
C PHE A 590 -17.79 -26.65 -8.54
N VAL A 591 -18.58 -25.85 -7.83
CA VAL A 591 -19.55 -24.94 -8.43
C VAL A 591 -18.94 -23.55 -8.52
N LYS A 592 -19.02 -22.92 -9.68
CA LYS A 592 -18.77 -21.49 -9.85
C LYS A 592 -20.09 -20.75 -9.85
N VAL A 593 -20.19 -19.68 -9.04
CA VAL A 593 -21.36 -18.81 -8.96
C VAL A 593 -20.91 -17.43 -9.41
N ASN A 594 -21.47 -16.93 -10.51
CA ASN A 594 -21.08 -15.66 -11.13
C ASN A 594 -19.54 -15.55 -11.29
N THR A 595 -18.88 -14.73 -10.47
CA THR A 595 -17.44 -14.49 -10.51
C THR A 595 -16.64 -15.33 -9.51
N ILE A 596 -17.29 -16.03 -8.57
CA ILE A 596 -16.63 -16.78 -7.49
C ILE A 596 -16.59 -18.28 -7.78
N GLU A 597 -15.43 -18.89 -7.54
CA GLU A 597 -15.28 -20.34 -7.52
C GLU A 597 -15.49 -20.84 -6.09
N ILE A 598 -16.45 -21.73 -5.84
CA ILE A 598 -16.71 -22.29 -4.50
C ILE A 598 -15.66 -23.36 -4.20
N ASN A 599 -14.47 -22.91 -3.81
CA ASN A 599 -13.34 -23.72 -3.38
C ASN A 599 -12.36 -22.84 -2.56
N ASN A 600 -11.33 -23.47 -2.00
CA ASN A 600 -10.31 -22.80 -1.14
C ASN A 600 -9.33 -21.89 -1.92
N SER A 601 -9.62 -21.52 -3.17
CA SER A 601 -8.89 -20.48 -3.90
C SER A 601 -9.55 -19.10 -3.82
N THR A 602 -10.84 -19.04 -3.47
CA THR A 602 -11.57 -17.79 -3.31
C THR A 602 -11.41 -17.25 -1.88
N VAL A 603 -10.98 -15.99 -1.75
CA VAL A 603 -10.83 -15.31 -0.46
C VAL A 603 -12.15 -15.29 0.31
N GLY A 604 -12.16 -15.71 1.57
CA GLY A 604 -13.37 -15.79 2.40
C GLY A 604 -14.19 -17.08 2.22
N ILE A 605 -13.68 -18.07 1.48
CA ILE A 605 -14.16 -19.46 1.48
C ILE A 605 -13.06 -20.34 2.04
N ASP A 606 -13.21 -20.72 3.31
CA ASP A 606 -12.27 -21.56 4.04
C ASP A 606 -12.93 -22.88 4.47
N GLY A 607 -12.16 -23.97 4.51
CA GLY A 607 -12.59 -25.25 5.09
C GLY A 607 -13.35 -26.16 4.11
N ASP A 608 -14.44 -26.77 4.58
CA ASP A 608 -15.29 -27.65 3.77
C ASP A 608 -16.28 -26.82 2.94
N TYR A 609 -16.10 -26.84 1.63
CA TYR A 609 -16.94 -26.14 0.65
C TYR A 609 -17.85 -27.10 -0.13
N SER A 610 -18.03 -28.34 0.36
CA SER A 610 -18.99 -29.31 -0.21
C SER A 610 -20.43 -28.80 -0.20
N THR A 611 -20.75 -27.90 0.73
CA THR A 611 -21.97 -27.11 0.79
C THR A 611 -21.61 -25.67 1.10
N TRP A 612 -22.01 -24.74 0.23
CA TRP A 612 -21.83 -23.31 0.40
C TRP A 612 -23.16 -22.59 0.23
N SER A 613 -23.39 -21.55 1.03
CA SER A 613 -24.57 -20.72 0.92
C SER A 613 -24.22 -19.23 0.85
N GLY A 614 -25.02 -18.49 0.08
CA GLY A 614 -24.89 -17.04 -0.08
C GLY A 614 -26.21 -16.37 -0.45
N ASP A 615 -26.36 -15.10 -0.07
CA ASP A 615 -27.55 -14.30 -0.39
C ASP A 615 -27.39 -13.60 -1.73
N TYR A 616 -28.36 -13.77 -2.62
CA TYR A 616 -28.43 -13.13 -3.94
C TYR A 616 -29.76 -12.39 -4.11
N PHE A 617 -29.77 -11.35 -4.93
CA PHE A 617 -30.97 -10.53 -5.12
C PHE A 617 -31.97 -11.21 -6.08
N LYS A 618 -33.25 -11.09 -5.75
CA LYS A 618 -34.34 -11.47 -6.66
C LYS A 618 -34.36 -10.53 -7.86
N ASN A 619 -34.85 -11.05 -9.00
CA ASN A 619 -34.89 -10.34 -10.28
C ASN A 619 -33.51 -10.02 -10.89
N VAL A 620 -32.43 -10.54 -10.31
CA VAL A 620 -31.07 -10.47 -10.86
C VAL A 620 -30.62 -11.89 -11.17
N PRO A 621 -30.54 -12.28 -12.47
CA PRO A 621 -30.14 -13.62 -12.84
C PRO A 621 -28.73 -13.97 -12.35
N VAL A 622 -28.58 -15.14 -11.73
CA VAL A 622 -27.30 -15.68 -11.25
C VAL A 622 -26.83 -16.78 -12.19
N LYS A 623 -25.57 -16.70 -12.60
CA LYS A 623 -24.94 -17.72 -13.45
C LYS A 623 -24.28 -18.78 -12.58
N LEU A 624 -24.54 -20.05 -12.88
CA LEU A 624 -23.92 -21.20 -12.24
C LEU A 624 -23.14 -21.98 -13.30
N GLN A 625 -21.98 -22.51 -12.91
CA GLN A 625 -21.21 -23.43 -13.74
C GLN A 625 -20.66 -24.57 -12.89
N ALA A 626 -20.84 -25.81 -13.32
CA ALA A 626 -20.19 -26.96 -12.74
C ALA A 626 -18.83 -27.14 -13.39
N VAL A 627 -17.76 -27.00 -12.61
CA VAL A 627 -16.38 -27.12 -13.07
C VAL A 627 -15.81 -28.43 -12.58
N ALA A 628 -15.68 -29.40 -13.48
CA ALA A 628 -15.07 -30.69 -13.16
C ALA A 628 -13.55 -30.52 -12.98
N LEU A 629 -13.02 -31.14 -11.93
CA LEU A 629 -11.58 -31.28 -11.74
C LEU A 629 -11.00 -32.33 -12.70
N PRO A 630 -9.69 -32.27 -12.95
CA PRO A 630 -9.04 -33.23 -13.83
C PRO A 630 -9.33 -34.70 -13.52
N GLY A 631 -9.69 -35.48 -14.55
CA GLY A 631 -10.01 -36.90 -14.42
C GLY A 631 -11.49 -37.19 -14.16
N TYR A 632 -12.30 -36.14 -14.03
CA TYR A 632 -13.74 -36.20 -13.82
C TYR A 632 -14.48 -35.48 -14.93
N LYS A 633 -15.80 -35.73 -15.00
CA LYS A 633 -16.77 -35.03 -15.81
C LYS A 633 -17.92 -34.59 -14.94
N PHE A 634 -18.54 -33.47 -15.32
CA PHE A 634 -19.84 -33.12 -14.81
C PHE A 634 -20.88 -34.10 -15.38
N LEU A 635 -21.76 -34.62 -14.53
CA LEU A 635 -22.85 -35.50 -14.96
C LEU A 635 -24.17 -34.77 -15.08
N ARG A 636 -24.55 -34.04 -14.02
CA ARG A 636 -25.84 -33.35 -13.92
C ARG A 636 -25.91 -32.46 -12.68
N TRP A 637 -26.85 -31.54 -12.74
CA TRP A 637 -27.38 -30.83 -11.58
C TRP A 637 -28.51 -31.65 -10.94
N GLU A 638 -28.61 -31.60 -9.62
CA GLU A 638 -29.72 -32.13 -8.81
C GLU A 638 -30.18 -31.09 -7.79
N GLY A 639 -31.37 -31.27 -7.20
CA GLY A 639 -31.97 -30.35 -6.23
C GLY A 639 -33.24 -29.73 -6.76
N ASP A 640 -33.37 -28.41 -6.64
CA ASP A 640 -34.54 -27.66 -7.11
C ASP A 640 -34.63 -27.57 -8.65
N TYR A 641 -33.55 -27.94 -9.34
CA TYR A 641 -33.52 -28.10 -10.79
C TYR A 641 -32.58 -29.23 -11.19
N THR A 642 -32.91 -29.88 -12.30
CA THR A 642 -32.10 -30.93 -12.90
C THR A 642 -31.78 -30.56 -14.34
N SER A 643 -30.50 -30.66 -14.69
CA SER A 643 -30.01 -30.43 -16.05
C SER A 643 -28.67 -31.13 -16.25
N THR A 644 -28.35 -31.49 -17.49
CA THR A 644 -27.04 -31.99 -17.91
C THR A 644 -26.15 -30.88 -18.48
N ASP A 645 -26.69 -29.68 -18.68
CA ASP A 645 -25.90 -28.53 -19.12
C ASP A 645 -25.02 -28.03 -17.96
N ALA A 646 -23.70 -27.97 -18.18
CA ALA A 646 -22.75 -27.56 -17.15
C ALA A 646 -22.95 -26.11 -16.69
N GLU A 647 -23.54 -25.27 -17.54
CA GLU A 647 -23.85 -23.87 -17.25
C GLU A 647 -25.36 -23.65 -17.15
N LEU A 648 -25.77 -22.93 -16.10
CA LEU A 648 -27.16 -22.54 -15.87
C LEU A 648 -27.25 -21.05 -15.56
N THR A 649 -28.37 -20.45 -15.90
CA THR A 649 -28.76 -19.14 -15.36
C THR A 649 -30.05 -19.32 -14.58
N ILE A 650 -30.03 -18.98 -13.30
CA ILE A 650 -31.16 -19.10 -12.39
C ILE A 650 -31.65 -17.72 -11.95
N ASN A 651 -32.94 -17.61 -11.67
CA ASN A 651 -33.54 -16.42 -11.05
C ASN A 651 -34.74 -16.86 -10.19
N PRO A 652 -34.50 -17.56 -9.08
CA PRO A 652 -35.56 -18.12 -8.26
C PRO A 652 -36.25 -17.04 -7.41
N ALA A 653 -37.53 -17.27 -7.10
CA ALA A 653 -38.31 -16.38 -6.23
C ALA A 653 -38.15 -16.69 -4.73
N LEU A 654 -37.67 -17.90 -4.41
CA LEU A 654 -37.47 -18.46 -3.07
C LEU A 654 -36.05 -19.01 -2.95
N ASP A 655 -35.66 -19.41 -1.74
CA ASP A 655 -34.38 -20.09 -1.51
C ASP A 655 -34.21 -21.28 -2.44
N TYR A 656 -32.98 -21.48 -2.89
CA TYR A 656 -32.67 -22.37 -4.01
C TYR A 656 -31.47 -23.25 -3.68
N THR A 657 -31.65 -24.56 -3.73
CA THR A 657 -30.63 -25.57 -3.49
C THR A 657 -30.31 -26.31 -4.78
N ILE A 658 -29.03 -26.35 -5.12
CA ILE A 658 -28.55 -27.07 -6.29
C ILE A 658 -27.26 -27.82 -5.97
N LYS A 659 -27.10 -29.01 -6.54
CA LYS A 659 -25.95 -29.88 -6.37
C LYS A 659 -25.35 -30.24 -7.71
N ALA A 660 -24.08 -29.92 -7.91
CA ALA A 660 -23.30 -30.46 -9.03
C ALA A 660 -22.88 -31.89 -8.73
N VAL A 661 -23.22 -32.83 -9.61
CA VAL A 661 -22.79 -34.23 -9.52
C VAL A 661 -21.70 -34.47 -10.54
N PHE A 662 -20.55 -34.92 -10.06
CA PHE A 662 -19.41 -35.32 -10.86
C PHE A 662 -19.27 -36.85 -10.86
N ALA A 663 -18.53 -37.36 -11.85
CA ALA A 663 -18.08 -38.75 -11.86
C ALA A 663 -16.74 -38.85 -12.57
N LYS A 664 -16.02 -39.94 -12.30
CA LYS A 664 -14.77 -40.25 -12.99
C LYS A 664 -15.03 -40.38 -14.49
N ASN A 665 -14.09 -39.91 -15.30
CA ASN A 665 -14.14 -40.14 -16.73
C ASN A 665 -14.02 -41.64 -17.02
N ASP A 666 -15.01 -42.19 -17.69
CA ASP A 666 -14.86 -43.49 -18.36
C ASP A 666 -13.79 -43.30 -19.45
N LEU A 667 -12.85 -44.24 -19.59
CA LEU A 667 -11.87 -44.26 -20.68
C LEU A 667 -12.56 -44.52 -22.02
N SER A 668 -13.32 -43.53 -22.49
CA SER A 668 -14.02 -43.46 -23.77
C SER A 668 -13.55 -42.17 -24.45
N THR A 669 -13.11 -42.29 -25.70
CA THR A 669 -12.40 -41.24 -26.47
C THR A 669 -13.32 -40.17 -27.06
N GLY A 670 -14.29 -39.68 -26.31
CA GLY A 670 -15.22 -38.65 -26.78
C GLY A 670 -15.80 -37.89 -25.61
N ASP A 671 -15.81 -36.57 -25.73
CA ASP A 671 -16.34 -35.57 -24.78
C ASP A 671 -15.38 -35.23 -23.62
N ILE A 672 -14.32 -34.51 -23.98
CA ILE A 672 -13.60 -33.62 -23.07
C ILE A 672 -14.33 -32.28 -23.13
N ASP A 673 -15.11 -31.95 -22.10
CA ASP A 673 -15.62 -30.60 -21.92
C ASP A 673 -14.45 -29.61 -21.77
N LYS A 674 -14.60 -28.48 -22.46
CA LYS A 674 -13.59 -27.45 -22.70
C LYS A 674 -13.01 -26.87 -21.42
N VAL A 675 -11.80 -27.30 -21.09
CA VAL A 675 -10.92 -26.60 -20.16
C VAL A 675 -9.62 -26.30 -20.90
N ASP A 676 -9.33 -25.02 -21.12
CA ASP A 676 -8.15 -24.59 -21.89
C ASP A 676 -6.84 -25.16 -21.33
N PHE A 677 -6.70 -25.23 -19.99
CA PHE A 677 -5.57 -25.86 -19.32
C PHE A 677 -5.94 -26.44 -17.96
N LEU A 678 -5.41 -27.62 -17.66
CA LEU A 678 -5.79 -28.43 -16.52
C LEU A 678 -4.55 -29.01 -15.83
N LEU A 679 -4.44 -28.85 -14.50
CA LEU A 679 -3.28 -29.30 -13.72
C LEU A 679 -3.60 -30.54 -12.88
N TYR A 680 -2.84 -31.63 -13.02
CA TYR A 680 -3.05 -32.82 -12.18
C TYR A 680 -1.83 -33.76 -12.04
N PRO A 681 -1.74 -34.53 -10.93
CA PRO A 681 -2.55 -34.41 -9.72
C PRO A 681 -2.30 -33.07 -9.01
N ASN A 682 -3.28 -32.57 -8.26
CA ASN A 682 -3.12 -31.40 -7.41
C ASN A 682 -3.91 -31.62 -6.11
N PRO A 683 -3.25 -31.97 -5.00
CA PRO A 683 -1.80 -31.84 -4.77
C PRO A 683 -0.94 -32.89 -5.51
N THR A 684 0.29 -32.52 -5.91
CA THR A 684 1.27 -33.39 -6.58
C THR A 684 2.50 -33.71 -5.70
N SER A 685 3.20 -34.80 -6.02
CA SER A 685 4.53 -35.11 -5.46
C SER A 685 5.63 -34.79 -6.46
N ASP A 686 5.78 -35.53 -7.55
CA ASP A 686 6.95 -35.37 -8.43
C ASP A 686 6.63 -34.84 -9.82
N VAL A 687 5.40 -35.08 -10.28
CA VAL A 687 5.00 -34.82 -11.66
C VAL A 687 3.66 -34.08 -11.67
N LEU A 688 3.62 -32.93 -12.32
CA LEU A 688 2.44 -32.13 -12.60
C LEU A 688 2.14 -32.22 -14.10
N ASN A 689 1.00 -32.77 -14.48
CA ASN A 689 0.57 -32.81 -15.87
C ASN A 689 -0.19 -31.52 -16.18
N ILE A 690 0.11 -30.93 -17.34
CA ILE A 690 -0.55 -29.72 -17.86
C ILE A 690 -1.31 -30.14 -19.12
N LYS A 691 -2.57 -30.53 -18.96
CA LYS A 691 -3.39 -30.96 -20.10
C LYS A 691 -3.95 -29.75 -20.84
N SER A 692 -3.78 -29.76 -22.16
CA SER A 692 -4.24 -28.74 -23.10
C SER A 692 -4.79 -29.40 -24.38
N GLU A 693 -5.70 -28.73 -25.07
CA GLU A 693 -6.24 -29.16 -26.38
C GLU A 693 -5.24 -29.01 -27.53
N SER A 694 -4.14 -28.26 -27.32
CA SER A 694 -3.15 -28.00 -28.36
C SER A 694 -1.88 -28.86 -28.21
N ASN A 695 -1.34 -29.25 -29.36
CA ASN A 695 -0.06 -29.94 -29.49
C ASN A 695 1.13 -28.97 -29.65
N SER A 696 0.91 -27.66 -29.64
CA SER A 696 2.00 -26.67 -29.65
C SER A 696 2.76 -26.71 -28.32
N SER A 697 3.95 -26.12 -28.27
CA SER A 697 4.74 -26.08 -27.03
C SER A 697 4.08 -25.20 -25.98
N ILE A 698 4.03 -25.67 -24.74
CA ILE A 698 3.53 -24.91 -23.59
C ILE A 698 4.69 -24.15 -22.96
N SER A 699 4.60 -22.83 -22.82
CA SER A 699 5.51 -22.11 -21.93
C SER A 699 4.90 -21.95 -20.55
N TYR A 700 5.67 -22.20 -19.51
CA TYR A 700 5.20 -22.12 -18.14
C TYR A 700 6.14 -21.33 -17.23
N SER A 701 5.59 -20.79 -16.15
CA SER A 701 6.28 -20.11 -15.07
C SER A 701 5.61 -20.50 -13.76
N ILE A 702 6.24 -21.34 -12.97
CA ILE A 702 5.84 -21.68 -11.61
C ILE A 702 6.39 -20.63 -10.66
N LYS A 703 5.48 -20.04 -9.90
CA LYS A 703 5.74 -19.14 -8.81
C LYS A 703 5.35 -19.81 -7.49
N ASN A 704 6.07 -19.56 -6.42
CA ASN A 704 5.57 -19.90 -5.08
C ASN A 704 4.46 -18.89 -4.67
N MET A 705 3.84 -19.06 -3.49
CA MET A 705 2.88 -18.07 -2.96
C MET A 705 3.48 -16.68 -2.71
N LEU A 706 4.80 -16.54 -2.79
CA LEU A 706 5.53 -15.27 -2.70
C LEU A 706 5.64 -14.56 -4.07
N GLY A 707 5.05 -15.13 -5.13
CA GLY A 707 5.15 -14.61 -6.50
C GLY A 707 6.52 -14.79 -7.17
N GLN A 708 7.50 -15.38 -6.48
CA GLN A 708 8.85 -15.63 -7.00
C GLN A 708 8.81 -16.76 -8.00
N ASN A 709 9.38 -16.55 -9.19
CA ASN A 709 9.50 -17.60 -10.20
C ASN A 709 10.50 -18.66 -9.71
N VAL A 710 9.99 -19.80 -9.26
CA VAL A 710 10.79 -20.93 -8.76
C VAL A 710 11.19 -21.87 -9.90
N GLU A 711 10.43 -21.88 -10.99
CA GLU A 711 10.75 -22.65 -12.18
C GLU A 711 10.05 -22.05 -13.41
N ASN A 712 10.71 -22.02 -14.56
CA ASN A 712 10.05 -21.68 -15.82
C ASN A 712 10.67 -22.49 -16.96
N GLY A 713 9.92 -22.68 -18.03
CA GLY A 713 10.40 -23.47 -19.16
C GLY A 713 9.43 -23.52 -20.31
N VAL A 714 9.82 -24.28 -21.33
CA VAL A 714 8.98 -24.65 -22.46
C VAL A 714 8.89 -26.16 -22.49
N LEU A 715 7.66 -26.68 -22.49
CA LEU A 715 7.39 -28.10 -22.57
C LEU A 715 6.94 -28.44 -23.98
N THR A 716 7.61 -29.41 -24.58
CA THR A 716 7.15 -30.09 -25.81
C THR A 716 6.22 -31.27 -25.50
N THR A 717 6.02 -31.57 -24.22
CA THR A 717 5.14 -32.61 -23.68
C THR A 717 4.23 -32.01 -22.62
N GLN A 718 3.05 -32.58 -22.38
CA GLN A 718 2.12 -32.07 -21.36
C GLN A 718 2.46 -32.51 -19.91
N VAL A 719 3.75 -32.73 -19.62
CA VAL A 719 4.27 -33.30 -18.36
C VAL A 719 5.37 -32.40 -17.80
N LEU A 720 5.23 -31.97 -16.55
CA LEU A 720 6.17 -31.11 -15.84
C LEU A 720 6.70 -31.82 -14.59
N ASN A 721 8.01 -31.88 -14.41
CA ASN A 721 8.63 -32.45 -13.22
C ASN A 721 8.80 -31.36 -12.15
N VAL A 722 8.12 -31.54 -11.02
CA VAL A 722 8.12 -30.62 -9.88
C VAL A 722 8.76 -31.23 -8.63
N SER A 723 9.45 -32.36 -8.76
CA SER A 723 10.10 -33.06 -7.63
C SER A 723 11.13 -32.21 -6.88
N LYS A 724 11.71 -31.21 -7.56
CA LYS A 724 12.71 -30.29 -6.99
C LYS A 724 12.08 -29.14 -6.18
N LEU A 725 10.77 -28.95 -6.25
CA LEU A 725 10.08 -27.93 -5.47
C LEU A 725 9.92 -28.42 -4.02
N ASP A 726 10.11 -27.52 -3.06
CA ASP A 726 9.81 -27.78 -1.66
C ASP A 726 8.30 -27.96 -1.44
N LYS A 727 7.92 -28.65 -0.37
CA LYS A 727 6.51 -28.81 0.02
C LYS A 727 5.87 -27.44 0.22
N GLY A 728 4.73 -27.19 -0.41
CA GLY A 728 4.13 -25.86 -0.37
C GLY A 728 3.08 -25.62 -1.44
N VAL A 729 2.59 -24.39 -1.52
CA VAL A 729 1.61 -23.96 -2.52
C VAL A 729 2.30 -23.10 -3.57
N TYR A 730 1.93 -23.31 -4.84
CA TYR A 730 2.53 -22.66 -6.00
C TYR A 730 1.45 -22.17 -6.96
N LEU A 731 1.73 -21.10 -7.70
CA LEU A 731 0.95 -20.60 -8.84
C LEU A 731 1.73 -20.89 -10.11
N ILE A 732 1.20 -21.68 -11.03
CA ILE A 732 1.79 -21.86 -12.36
C ILE A 732 1.03 -21.03 -13.38
N GLU A 733 1.76 -20.13 -14.02
CA GLU A 733 1.34 -19.42 -15.22
C GLU A 733 1.66 -20.29 -16.44
N ILE A 734 0.69 -20.48 -17.32
CA ILE A 734 0.76 -21.34 -18.50
C ILE A 734 0.34 -20.51 -19.71
N ASN A 735 1.18 -20.49 -20.75
CA ASN A 735 0.91 -19.80 -22.00
C ASN A 735 1.06 -20.76 -23.19
N GLN A 736 0.00 -20.88 -23.99
CA GLN A 736 -0.02 -21.66 -25.23
C GLN A 736 -1.04 -21.04 -26.19
N ASP A 737 -0.68 -20.88 -27.48
CA ASP A 737 -1.55 -20.35 -28.54
C ASP A 737 -2.28 -19.04 -28.19
N ASN A 738 -1.53 -18.07 -27.63
CA ASN A 738 -2.03 -16.77 -27.15
C ASN A 738 -3.06 -16.84 -26.01
N LYS A 739 -3.30 -18.01 -25.43
CA LYS A 739 -4.05 -18.16 -24.18
C LYS A 739 -3.08 -18.17 -23.00
N ARG A 740 -3.39 -17.37 -21.99
CA ARG A 740 -2.65 -17.30 -20.72
C ARG A 740 -3.58 -17.69 -19.59
N VAL A 741 -3.13 -18.61 -18.74
CA VAL A 741 -3.84 -18.94 -17.50
C VAL A 741 -2.87 -18.98 -16.32
N VAL A 742 -3.35 -18.62 -15.14
CA VAL A 742 -2.64 -18.83 -13.89
C VAL A 742 -3.46 -19.79 -13.05
N LYS A 743 -2.82 -20.84 -12.53
CA LYS A 743 -3.48 -21.91 -11.76
C LYS A 743 -2.67 -22.21 -10.51
N LYS A 744 -3.34 -22.50 -9.39
CA LYS A 744 -2.69 -22.88 -8.13
C LYS A 744 -2.50 -24.40 -8.04
N PHE A 745 -1.34 -24.86 -7.61
CA PHE A 745 -1.11 -26.27 -7.23
C PHE A 745 -0.34 -26.43 -5.92
N ILE A 746 -0.52 -27.57 -5.26
CA ILE A 746 0.08 -27.90 -3.96
C ILE A 746 1.10 -29.02 -4.16
N LYS A 747 2.33 -28.82 -3.69
CA LYS A 747 3.40 -29.82 -3.62
C LYS A 747 3.40 -30.48 -2.23
N LYS A 748 3.21 -31.81 -2.19
CA LYS A 748 3.25 -32.62 -0.97
C LYS A 748 4.66 -33.04 -0.56
#